data_AF-A0AAU9KM02-F1
#
_entry.id   AF-A0AAU9KM02-F1
#
_cell.length_a   1.000
_cell.length_b   1.000
_cell.length_c   1.000
_cell.angle_alpha   90.00
_cell.angle_beta   90.00
_cell.angle_gamma   90.00
#
_symmetry.space_group_name_H-M   'P 1'
#
loop_
_entity.id
_entity.type
_entity.pdbx_description
1 polymer ?
#
loop_
_entity_poly.entity_id
_entity_poly.type
_entity_poly.pdbx_seq_one_letter_code
_entity_poly.pdbx_strand_id
1 'polypeptide(L)'
;MSQPSQKHHKIAAQKDFKKERNIRAMNEAQAFIQAKKKISPTETIKNIIQGIPYHEISESLFNDPETLQSALESISSAIEHYDQFYSIDQLKTAINEAIDSKISLFETQELQLNCELWKEAIFSYLSIFKTEIAESLKDFWINIMSSSQKYPSIPQRSFQNLHSKIIEEIEHLKPSNPGFSAEEICIIEDKEGCNGAFCDSLESIEKNACFSNKMECTSRCLCKEETCLNRSISKNRRKYIKDVDVIEMPAFGFDKRTAQIILQIIGKSIDAKRFLNVSMPIAINWAANQINDSFKHILQGIMTEEIFNLNDKYFSKALYNSIEALGEIYGHDIILKEFTIHQKGYGIFCNTSQGIPKNAFLGEYAGQIYSAGEFYEKDLAIQNSKNKIQPANSTNESSNFYTVELERNKNDIKGYSVFFVDPIPRGNWTCKINHSCYPNCEARTVIANGRYTIGLYTIRRIKSLEELTWNYSSCTDQIEEYKNSICLCSKTNCSGYYLINPSKTDICLPLAGKICALLFSSSAKITSDEIQYIEQFNLDKSLMHEIPEWLKCWTYTTLNYITSYIELRKNDALSNLKAKIEAKLSSELEKIDLLKDSLIKELTISLSRARYLLSNIPDSNMPPICILTEIEVLNYLWGDDCNSIKNQLNTLFENDISVKVQNLTKKPINNLNEARTELLKIKDHLKENQSNNWIYKGIADILHLTAYNQLFFRFNAYQSFTSKNIRLKNCELYNFECSEYYEEESNFEYDGEHLHRLLAGWNSRDYAANKSIMFNGLKGPLLLPSIQNSQPSFYNEISRIKFLNKIFEAPLVSWSEYEEANLFIFDEEAKVFGTPMFYDYVNKNISVLNVCFQDLDVQWNLISLST
;
A
#
# COMPACT_ATOMS: atom_id res chain seq x y z
N MET A 1 -22.02 9.13 96.27
CA MET A 1 -20.96 10.08 95.89
C MET A 1 -19.88 9.33 95.13
N SER A 2 -19.58 9.78 93.89
CA SER A 2 -18.29 9.75 93.16
C SER A 2 -17.42 8.46 93.19
N GLN A 3 -17.02 7.84 92.08
CA GLN A 3 -16.61 8.36 90.77
C GLN A 3 -16.81 7.32 89.63
N PRO A 4 -17.01 7.75 88.36
CA PRO A 4 -16.99 6.85 87.20
C PRO A 4 -15.54 6.52 86.78
N SER A 5 -15.29 5.25 86.48
CA SER A 5 -13.96 4.74 86.13
C SER A 5 -13.47 5.26 84.77
N GLN A 6 -12.26 5.82 84.77
CA GLN A 6 -11.52 6.38 83.64
C GLN A 6 -11.15 5.37 82.52
N LYS A 7 -11.71 4.15 82.51
CA LYS A 7 -11.39 3.09 81.55
C LYS A 7 -12.21 3.17 80.26
N HIS A 8 -13.48 3.56 80.34
CA HIS A 8 -14.34 3.70 79.13
C HIS A 8 -14.00 4.95 78.31
N HIS A 9 -13.55 6.04 78.96
CA HIS A 9 -13.11 7.24 78.24
C HIS A 9 -11.76 7.07 77.54
N LYS A 10 -10.84 6.22 78.02
CA LYS A 10 -9.56 5.95 77.32
C LYS A 10 -9.73 5.11 76.06
N ILE A 11 -10.67 4.16 76.05
CA ILE A 11 -10.96 3.30 74.88
C ILE A 11 -11.79 4.08 73.83
N ALA A 12 -12.71 4.93 74.26
CA ALA A 12 -13.43 5.84 73.35
C ALA A 12 -12.50 6.92 72.77
N ALA A 13 -11.65 7.55 73.59
CA ALA A 13 -10.69 8.54 73.12
C ALA A 13 -9.57 7.93 72.24
N GLN A 14 -9.13 6.69 72.47
CA GLN A 14 -8.21 5.99 71.56
C GLN A 14 -8.90 5.54 70.26
N LYS A 15 -10.21 5.24 70.29
CA LYS A 15 -11.00 5.00 69.07
C LYS A 15 -11.20 6.28 68.26
N ASP A 16 -11.46 7.42 68.90
CA ASP A 16 -11.65 8.71 68.22
C ASP A 16 -10.33 9.28 67.69
N PHE A 17 -9.21 9.16 68.43
CA PHE A 17 -7.88 9.59 67.97
C PHE A 17 -7.32 8.71 66.83
N LYS A 18 -7.68 7.40 66.79
CA LYS A 18 -7.37 6.50 65.67
C LYS A 18 -8.24 6.78 64.44
N LYS A 19 -9.51 7.16 64.65
CA LYS A 19 -10.42 7.57 63.57
C LYS A 19 -9.94 8.85 62.89
N GLU A 20 -9.49 9.85 63.66
CA GLU A 20 -8.90 11.08 63.13
C GLU A 20 -7.57 10.87 62.40
N ARG A 21 -6.71 9.95 62.86
CA ARG A 21 -5.43 9.64 62.21
C ARG A 21 -5.62 8.89 60.89
N ASN A 22 -6.55 7.93 60.84
CA ASN A 22 -6.98 7.28 59.60
C ASN A 22 -7.60 8.29 58.63
N ILE A 23 -8.51 9.18 59.09
CA ILE A 23 -9.10 10.24 58.26
C ILE A 23 -8.02 11.18 57.70
N ARG A 24 -6.98 11.49 58.46
CA ARG A 24 -5.87 12.33 58.01
C ARG A 24 -5.01 11.64 56.94
N ALA A 25 -4.63 10.38 57.13
CA ALA A 25 -3.92 9.59 56.12
C ALA A 25 -4.77 9.41 54.85
N MET A 26 -6.08 9.25 55.00
CA MET A 26 -7.06 9.18 53.89
C MET A 26 -7.15 10.51 53.13
N ASN A 27 -7.22 11.65 53.84
CA ASN A 27 -7.24 12.98 53.22
C ASN A 27 -5.90 13.32 52.53
N GLU A 28 -4.78 12.89 53.09
CA GLU A 28 -3.44 13.07 52.52
C GLU A 28 -3.26 12.20 51.25
N ALA A 29 -3.76 10.96 51.24
CA ALA A 29 -3.77 10.10 50.06
C ALA A 29 -4.68 10.65 48.95
N GLN A 30 -5.90 11.09 49.27
CA GLN A 30 -6.79 11.76 48.32
C GLN A 30 -6.17 13.05 47.76
N ALA A 31 -5.54 13.88 48.60
CA ALA A 31 -4.87 15.09 48.14
C ALA A 31 -3.66 14.79 47.25
N PHE A 32 -2.91 13.70 47.53
CA PHE A 32 -1.77 13.26 46.74
C PHE A 32 -2.18 12.80 45.32
N ILE A 33 -3.27 12.05 45.20
CA ILE A 33 -3.77 11.59 43.89
C ILE A 33 -4.40 12.77 43.12
N GLN A 34 -5.20 13.62 43.77
CA GLN A 34 -5.75 14.84 43.17
C GLN A 34 -4.69 15.83 42.67
N ALA A 35 -3.54 15.91 43.34
CA ALA A 35 -2.42 16.78 42.94
C ALA A 35 -1.70 16.31 41.66
N LYS A 36 -1.83 15.03 41.29
CA LYS A 36 -1.16 14.44 40.12
C LYS A 36 -2.17 14.10 39.01
N LYS A 37 -2.77 15.14 38.42
CA LYS A 37 -3.49 15.02 37.15
C LYS A 37 -2.51 14.49 36.07
N LYS A 38 -2.73 13.26 35.58
CA LYS A 38 -1.95 12.49 34.56
C LYS A 38 -1.19 11.23 35.07
N ILE A 39 -1.71 10.52 36.07
CA ILE A 39 -1.23 9.16 36.40
C ILE A 39 -2.09 8.13 35.64
N SER A 40 -1.48 7.02 35.17
CA SER A 40 -2.24 5.91 34.55
C SER A 40 -3.13 5.20 35.58
N PRO A 41 -4.23 4.55 35.18
CA PRO A 41 -5.11 3.83 36.11
C PRO A 41 -4.36 2.81 36.99
N THR A 42 -3.41 2.10 36.40
CA THR A 42 -2.56 1.12 37.07
C THR A 42 -1.61 1.74 38.11
N GLU A 43 -1.03 2.90 37.81
CA GLU A 43 -0.14 3.60 38.73
C GLU A 43 -0.95 4.34 39.82
N THR A 44 -2.18 4.75 39.53
CA THR A 44 -3.15 5.22 40.54
C THR A 44 -3.48 4.10 41.52
N ILE A 45 -3.79 2.90 41.02
CA ILE A 45 -4.02 1.71 41.85
C ILE A 45 -2.80 1.36 42.68
N LYS A 46 -1.60 1.39 42.11
CA LYS A 46 -0.34 1.19 42.84
C LYS A 46 -0.18 2.16 44.01
N ASN A 47 -0.44 3.45 43.78
CA ASN A 47 -0.36 4.46 44.84
C ASN A 47 -1.39 4.22 45.95
N ILE A 48 -2.61 3.81 45.58
CA ILE A 48 -3.65 3.43 46.54
C ILE A 48 -3.19 2.23 47.37
N ILE A 49 -2.64 1.19 46.74
CA ILE A 49 -2.08 0.01 47.41
C ILE A 49 -0.99 0.40 48.40
N GLN A 50 -0.04 1.24 47.98
CA GLN A 50 1.06 1.72 48.83
C GLN A 50 0.56 2.60 49.99
N GLY A 51 -0.60 3.25 49.83
CA GLY A 51 -1.24 4.08 50.85
C GLY A 51 -2.14 3.32 51.83
N ILE A 52 -2.36 2.01 51.65
CA ILE A 52 -3.16 1.22 52.60
C ILE A 52 -2.42 1.17 53.94
N PRO A 53 -3.07 1.57 55.06
CA PRO A 53 -2.44 1.59 56.38
C PRO A 53 -2.41 0.18 57.00
N TYR A 54 -1.73 -0.76 56.33
CA TYR A 54 -1.72 -2.18 56.64
C TYR A 54 -1.45 -2.47 58.12
N HIS A 55 -0.35 -1.92 58.66
CA HIS A 55 0.06 -2.09 60.06
C HIS A 55 -0.94 -1.52 61.08
N GLU A 56 -1.58 -0.38 60.76
CA GLU A 56 -2.51 0.27 61.69
C GLU A 56 -3.84 -0.48 61.80
N ILE A 57 -4.33 -1.03 60.67
CA ILE A 57 -5.54 -1.86 60.65
C ILE A 57 -5.24 -3.20 61.33
N SER A 58 -4.06 -3.77 61.11
CA SER A 58 -3.73 -5.12 61.56
C SER A 58 -3.31 -5.21 63.03
N GLU A 59 -2.55 -4.25 63.58
CA GLU A 59 -2.23 -4.16 65.02
C GLU A 59 -3.49 -4.02 65.89
N SER A 60 -4.60 -3.59 65.29
CA SER A 60 -5.88 -3.44 66.00
C SER A 60 -6.72 -4.72 66.04
N LEU A 61 -6.41 -5.71 65.20
CA LEU A 61 -7.19 -6.94 65.00
C LEU A 61 -6.41 -8.21 65.33
N PHE A 62 -5.08 -8.19 65.22
CA PHE A 62 -4.21 -9.34 65.51
C PHE A 62 -3.31 -9.04 66.71
N ASN A 63 -3.35 -9.91 67.72
CA ASN A 63 -2.44 -9.86 68.87
C ASN A 63 -1.15 -10.68 68.63
N ASP A 64 -1.04 -11.35 67.47
CA ASP A 64 0.06 -12.25 67.10
C ASP A 64 0.85 -11.74 65.87
N PRO A 65 2.17 -11.49 66.00
CA PRO A 65 3.02 -11.02 64.90
C PRO A 65 3.18 -11.98 63.71
N GLU A 66 3.09 -13.30 63.93
CA GLU A 66 3.30 -14.28 62.84
C GLU A 66 2.09 -14.34 61.90
N THR A 67 0.88 -14.34 62.48
CA THR A 67 -0.38 -14.22 61.71
C THR A 67 -0.42 -12.93 60.88
N LEU A 68 0.01 -11.81 61.48
CA LEU A 68 0.13 -10.52 60.79
C LEU A 68 1.05 -10.61 59.56
N GLN A 69 2.24 -11.17 59.75
CA GLN A 69 3.24 -11.28 58.68
C GLN A 69 2.72 -12.15 57.52
N SER A 70 2.08 -13.29 57.83
CA SER A 70 1.48 -14.19 56.83
C SER A 70 0.36 -13.52 56.03
N ALA A 71 -0.48 -12.71 56.67
CA ALA A 71 -1.55 -11.97 56.00
C ALA A 71 -1.00 -10.88 55.06
N LEU A 72 0.03 -10.15 55.49
CA LEU A 72 0.69 -9.13 54.68
C LEU A 72 1.43 -9.72 53.48
N GLU A 73 2.10 -10.85 53.64
CA GLU A 73 2.76 -11.57 52.54
C GLU A 73 1.76 -12.07 51.50
N SER A 74 0.59 -12.53 51.95
CA SER A 74 -0.49 -13.00 51.07
C SER A 74 -1.07 -11.88 50.22
N ILE A 75 -1.29 -10.71 50.81
CA ILE A 75 -1.74 -9.53 50.07
C ILE A 75 -0.63 -9.01 49.16
N SER A 76 0.61 -8.94 49.65
CA SER A 76 1.74 -8.48 48.84
C SER A 76 1.94 -9.37 47.60
N SER A 77 1.73 -10.68 47.74
CA SER A 77 1.74 -11.62 46.60
C SER A 77 0.53 -11.43 45.67
N ALA A 78 -0.67 -11.22 46.21
CA ALA A 78 -1.87 -10.97 45.42
C ALA A 78 -1.80 -9.67 44.58
N ILE A 79 -1.04 -8.69 45.07
CA ILE A 79 -0.93 -7.36 44.50
C ILE A 79 0.43 -7.15 43.77
N GLU A 80 1.27 -8.19 43.72
CA GLU A 80 2.57 -8.18 43.04
C GLU A 80 2.46 -7.76 41.56
N HIS A 81 1.29 -8.01 40.95
CA HIS A 81 0.94 -7.64 39.58
C HIS A 81 -0.16 -6.56 39.55
N TYR A 82 0.03 -5.47 40.28
CA TYR A 82 -0.95 -4.38 40.40
C TYR A 82 -1.38 -3.75 39.06
N ASP A 83 -0.56 -3.91 38.03
CA ASP A 83 -0.78 -3.43 36.66
C ASP A 83 -1.80 -4.25 35.86
N GLN A 84 -2.35 -5.33 36.45
CA GLN A 84 -3.50 -6.06 35.92
C GLN A 84 -4.86 -5.49 36.36
N PHE A 85 -4.90 -4.58 37.33
CA PHE A 85 -6.14 -4.04 37.87
C PHE A 85 -6.51 -2.70 37.21
N TYR A 86 -7.79 -2.54 36.89
CA TYR A 86 -8.37 -1.33 36.28
C TYR A 86 -9.61 -0.82 37.02
N SER A 87 -10.10 -1.55 38.04
CA SER A 87 -11.15 -1.09 38.94
C SER A 87 -10.88 -1.49 40.40
N ILE A 88 -11.50 -0.78 41.34
CA ILE A 88 -11.47 -1.15 42.76
C ILE A 88 -12.09 -2.53 42.99
N ASP A 89 -13.14 -2.87 42.25
CA ASP A 89 -13.84 -4.14 42.44
C ASP A 89 -12.94 -5.32 42.04
N GLN A 90 -12.14 -5.19 40.98
CA GLN A 90 -11.12 -6.19 40.61
C GLN A 90 -10.05 -6.38 41.68
N LEU A 91 -9.56 -5.28 42.25
CA LEU A 91 -8.57 -5.32 43.34
C LEU A 91 -9.15 -6.00 44.58
N LYS A 92 -10.41 -5.70 44.93
CA LYS A 92 -11.12 -6.37 46.02
C LYS A 92 -11.27 -7.87 45.76
N THR A 93 -11.63 -8.27 44.55
CA THR A 93 -11.74 -9.69 44.17
C THR A 93 -10.40 -10.41 44.35
N ALA A 94 -9.29 -9.84 43.87
CA ALA A 94 -7.97 -10.46 44.01
C ALA A 94 -7.52 -10.56 45.48
N ILE A 95 -7.76 -9.52 46.28
CA ILE A 95 -7.51 -9.56 47.73
C ILE A 95 -8.38 -10.63 48.40
N ASN A 96 -9.65 -10.74 48.01
CA ASN A 96 -10.56 -11.76 48.55
C ASN A 96 -10.07 -13.17 48.23
N GLU A 97 -9.75 -13.47 46.97
CA GLU A 97 -9.26 -14.79 46.55
C GLU A 97 -7.95 -15.17 47.26
N ALA A 98 -7.03 -14.23 47.41
CA ALA A 98 -5.76 -14.46 48.11
C ALA A 98 -5.96 -14.76 49.60
N ILE A 99 -6.85 -14.02 50.25
CA ILE A 99 -7.20 -14.23 51.66
C ILE A 99 -7.94 -15.56 51.82
N ASP A 100 -8.97 -15.83 51.02
CA ASP A 100 -9.80 -17.04 51.09
C ASP A 100 -8.98 -18.32 50.86
N SER A 101 -7.97 -18.27 49.98
CA SER A 101 -7.07 -19.40 49.71
C SER A 101 -6.25 -19.84 50.93
N LYS A 102 -6.10 -18.97 51.93
CA LYS A 102 -5.29 -19.20 53.14
C LYS A 102 -6.08 -19.11 54.44
N ILE A 103 -7.31 -18.59 54.42
CA ILE A 103 -8.17 -18.49 55.61
C ILE A 103 -8.38 -19.83 56.31
N SER A 104 -8.43 -20.92 55.55
CA SER A 104 -8.59 -22.29 56.07
C SER A 104 -7.35 -22.81 56.81
N LEU A 105 -6.20 -22.14 56.71
CA LEU A 105 -4.95 -22.50 57.38
C LEU A 105 -4.84 -21.93 58.81
N PHE A 106 -5.72 -21.01 59.21
CA PHE A 106 -5.70 -20.44 60.56
C PHE A 106 -6.33 -21.41 61.58
N GLU A 107 -5.61 -21.63 62.69
CA GLU A 107 -5.91 -22.66 63.69
C GLU A 107 -7.16 -22.39 64.55
N THR A 108 -7.63 -21.14 64.63
CA THR A 108 -8.75 -20.75 65.51
C THR A 108 -9.85 -19.97 64.78
N GLN A 109 -11.10 -20.16 65.22
CA GLN A 109 -12.26 -19.39 64.72
C GLN A 109 -12.14 -17.88 64.97
N GLU A 110 -11.44 -17.48 66.04
CA GLU A 110 -11.18 -16.08 66.35
C GLU A 110 -10.26 -15.42 65.33
N LEU A 111 -9.20 -16.12 64.90
CA LEU A 111 -8.29 -15.65 63.86
C LEU A 111 -8.98 -15.52 62.50
N GLN A 112 -9.82 -16.49 62.14
CA GLN A 112 -10.64 -16.43 60.92
C GLN A 112 -11.58 -15.21 60.92
N LEU A 113 -12.24 -14.92 62.05
CA LEU A 113 -13.10 -13.75 62.20
C LEU A 113 -12.31 -12.43 62.12
N ASN A 114 -11.11 -12.37 62.70
CA ASN A 114 -10.25 -11.18 62.64
C ASN A 114 -9.76 -10.92 61.20
N CYS A 115 -9.47 -11.96 60.41
CA CYS A 115 -9.17 -11.83 58.98
C CYS A 115 -10.35 -11.27 58.17
N GLU A 116 -11.58 -11.72 58.44
CA GLU A 116 -12.78 -11.18 57.80
C GLU A 116 -13.01 -9.69 58.13
N LEU A 117 -12.88 -9.30 59.41
CA LEU A 117 -12.99 -7.89 59.83
C LEU A 117 -11.89 -7.01 59.22
N TRP A 118 -10.68 -7.55 59.10
CA TRP A 118 -9.56 -6.85 58.46
C TRP A 118 -9.82 -6.64 56.96
N LYS A 119 -10.35 -7.66 56.28
CA LYS A 119 -10.78 -7.60 54.89
C LYS A 119 -11.86 -6.54 54.66
N GLU A 120 -12.89 -6.49 55.52
CA GLU A 120 -13.94 -5.45 55.45
C GLU A 120 -13.40 -4.02 55.62
N ALA A 121 -12.42 -3.84 56.51
CA ALA A 121 -11.79 -2.53 56.72
C ALA A 121 -10.99 -2.08 55.49
N ILE A 122 -10.23 -2.98 54.86
CA ILE A 122 -9.52 -2.71 53.60
C ILE A 122 -10.52 -2.40 52.48
N PHE A 123 -11.60 -3.17 52.35
CA PHE A 123 -12.61 -2.93 51.31
C PHE A 123 -13.33 -1.60 51.49
N SER A 124 -13.58 -1.20 52.73
CA SER A 124 -14.13 0.11 53.06
C SER A 124 -13.20 1.25 52.65
N TYR A 125 -11.89 1.11 52.92
CA TYR A 125 -10.87 2.06 52.46
C TYR A 125 -10.81 2.16 50.93
N LEU A 126 -10.73 1.02 50.24
CA LEU A 126 -10.65 0.96 48.78
C LEU A 126 -11.87 1.58 48.09
N SER A 127 -13.07 1.45 48.70
CA SER A 127 -14.32 1.96 48.13
C SER A 127 -14.33 3.48 47.95
N ILE A 128 -13.52 4.21 48.72
CA ILE A 128 -13.43 5.67 48.68
C ILE A 128 -12.81 6.15 47.36
N PHE A 129 -11.90 5.34 46.79
CA PHE A 129 -11.20 5.67 45.55
C PHE A 129 -11.91 5.15 44.29
N LYS A 130 -13.09 4.54 44.43
CA LYS A 130 -13.83 3.94 43.29
C LYS A 130 -14.13 4.96 42.20
N THR A 131 -14.60 6.15 42.56
CA THR A 131 -14.90 7.23 41.61
C THR A 131 -13.62 7.77 40.94
N GLU A 132 -12.56 7.95 41.71
CA GLU A 132 -11.29 8.50 41.22
C GLU A 132 -10.60 7.58 40.21
N ILE A 133 -10.60 6.26 40.46
CA ILE A 133 -10.09 5.28 39.49
C ILE A 133 -10.97 5.25 38.24
N ALA A 134 -12.30 5.32 38.39
CA ALA A 134 -13.20 5.36 37.25
C ALA A 134 -12.96 6.62 36.38
N GLU A 135 -12.71 7.78 36.98
CA GLU A 135 -12.34 9.01 36.27
C GLU A 135 -10.97 8.89 35.57
N SER A 136 -9.96 8.37 36.27
CA SER A 136 -8.63 8.10 35.68
C SER A 136 -8.71 7.15 34.49
N LEU A 137 -9.56 6.11 34.58
CA LEU A 137 -9.79 5.16 33.50
C LEU A 137 -10.53 5.79 32.30
N LYS A 138 -11.51 6.67 32.54
CA LYS A 138 -12.17 7.46 31.48
C LYS A 138 -11.18 8.34 30.73
N ASP A 139 -10.35 9.10 31.46
CA ASP A 139 -9.34 9.97 30.86
C ASP A 139 -8.32 9.16 30.04
N PHE A 140 -7.89 8.01 30.57
CA PHE A 140 -7.02 7.09 29.87
C PHE A 140 -7.65 6.60 28.55
N TRP A 141 -8.91 6.18 28.59
CA TRP A 141 -9.64 5.72 27.41
C TRP A 141 -9.82 6.81 26.36
N ILE A 142 -10.20 8.04 26.76
CA ILE A 142 -10.33 9.18 25.84
C ILE A 142 -9.00 9.48 25.13
N ASN A 143 -7.89 9.39 25.85
CA ASN A 143 -6.56 9.56 25.27
C ASN A 143 -6.21 8.43 24.28
N ILE A 144 -6.54 7.18 24.60
CA ILE A 144 -6.38 6.05 23.67
C ILE A 144 -7.16 6.31 22.37
N MET A 145 -8.45 6.60 22.50
CA MET A 145 -9.36 6.77 21.37
C MET A 145 -8.97 7.95 20.48
N SER A 146 -8.60 9.09 21.06
CA SER A 146 -8.13 10.25 20.28
C SER A 146 -6.84 9.95 19.51
N SER A 147 -5.91 9.21 20.11
CA SER A 147 -4.65 8.86 19.46
C SER A 147 -4.77 7.78 18.37
N SER A 148 -5.81 6.94 18.43
CA SER A 148 -6.02 5.80 17.53
C SER A 148 -6.86 6.15 16.29
N GLN A 149 -7.64 7.23 16.31
CA GLN A 149 -8.51 7.66 15.20
C GLN A 149 -7.78 7.92 13.88
N LYS A 150 -6.47 8.21 13.92
CA LYS A 150 -5.65 8.43 12.72
C LYS A 150 -5.35 7.14 11.93
N TYR A 151 -5.64 5.96 12.49
CA TYR A 151 -5.38 4.68 11.85
C TYR A 151 -6.63 4.16 11.15
N PRO A 152 -6.47 3.48 9.99
CA PRO A 152 -7.60 2.86 9.31
C PRO A 152 -8.24 1.79 10.19
N SER A 153 -9.56 1.69 10.11
CA SER A 153 -10.35 0.67 10.81
C SER A 153 -11.51 0.20 9.96
N ILE A 154 -11.90 -1.06 10.11
CA ILE A 154 -13.06 -1.62 9.42
C ILE A 154 -14.26 -1.53 10.38
N PRO A 155 -15.38 -0.90 9.98
CA PRO A 155 -16.60 -0.98 10.78
C PRO A 155 -17.06 -2.43 10.88
N GLN A 156 -17.68 -2.81 11.99
CA GLN A 156 -18.18 -4.17 12.21
C GLN A 156 -19.05 -4.62 11.02
N ARG A 157 -18.55 -5.58 10.24
CA ARG A 157 -19.29 -6.25 9.17
C ARG A 157 -19.83 -7.56 9.72
N SER A 158 -20.99 -7.99 9.23
CA SER A 158 -21.42 -9.37 9.47
C SER A 158 -20.36 -10.33 8.95
N PHE A 159 -20.11 -11.42 9.68
CA PHE A 159 -19.29 -12.52 9.18
C PHE A 159 -19.92 -13.00 7.86
N GLN A 160 -19.33 -12.60 6.75
CA GLN A 160 -19.67 -13.18 5.46
C GLN A 160 -18.86 -14.47 5.37
N ASN A 161 -19.54 -15.61 5.23
CA ASN A 161 -18.88 -16.87 4.93
C ASN A 161 -18.14 -16.71 3.60
N LEU A 162 -16.87 -16.34 3.67
CA LEU A 162 -15.98 -16.36 2.52
C LEU A 162 -15.75 -17.83 2.19
N HIS A 163 -16.08 -18.24 0.96
CA HIS A 163 -15.80 -19.57 0.46
C HIS A 163 -14.35 -19.64 -0.04
N SER A 164 -13.72 -20.81 0.07
CA SER A 164 -12.41 -21.03 -0.54
C SER A 164 -12.56 -21.06 -2.06
N LYS A 165 -11.72 -20.33 -2.80
CA LYS A 165 -11.66 -20.48 -4.26
C LYS A 165 -11.20 -21.90 -4.60
N ILE A 166 -11.95 -22.60 -5.45
CA ILE A 166 -11.50 -23.87 -6.04
C ILE A 166 -10.45 -23.52 -7.09
N ILE A 167 -9.23 -23.99 -6.85
CA ILE A 167 -8.06 -23.80 -7.71
C ILE A 167 -7.61 -25.19 -8.17
N GLU A 168 -7.30 -25.35 -9.45
CA GLU A 168 -6.76 -26.60 -9.97
C GLU A 168 -5.35 -26.83 -9.40
N GLU A 169 -5.16 -27.92 -8.64
CA GLU A 169 -3.90 -28.22 -7.97
C GLU A 169 -2.80 -28.58 -8.98
N ILE A 170 -1.65 -27.92 -8.87
CA ILE A 170 -0.43 -28.21 -9.63
C ILE A 170 0.79 -28.23 -8.72
N GLU A 171 1.76 -29.10 -9.01
CA GLU A 171 2.94 -29.22 -8.13
C GLU A 171 4.04 -28.20 -8.39
N HIS A 172 4.14 -27.71 -9.64
CA HIS A 172 5.22 -26.85 -10.12
C HIS A 172 4.66 -25.77 -11.03
N LEU A 173 5.40 -24.67 -11.20
CA LEU A 173 5.08 -23.63 -12.17
C LEU A 173 4.92 -24.20 -13.59
N LYS A 174 3.93 -23.72 -14.35
CA LYS A 174 3.67 -24.18 -15.72
C LYS A 174 3.51 -23.00 -16.68
N PRO A 175 4.19 -22.99 -17.84
CA PRO A 175 3.90 -22.02 -18.90
C PRO A 175 2.43 -22.06 -19.34
N SER A 176 1.86 -20.89 -19.63
CA SER A 176 0.50 -20.76 -20.15
C SER A 176 0.35 -21.40 -21.55
N ASN A 177 1.38 -21.29 -22.39
CA ASN A 177 1.41 -21.81 -23.75
C ASN A 177 2.59 -22.80 -23.94
N PRO A 178 2.36 -24.03 -24.45
CA PRO A 178 3.43 -25.00 -24.69
C PRO A 178 4.51 -24.55 -25.68
N GLY A 179 4.20 -23.59 -26.58
CA GLY A 179 5.19 -22.98 -27.49
C GLY A 179 5.99 -21.82 -26.88
N PHE A 180 5.51 -21.25 -25.77
CA PHE A 180 6.26 -20.33 -24.91
C PHE A 180 7.22 -21.19 -24.09
N SER A 181 8.33 -21.55 -24.72
CA SER A 181 9.16 -22.67 -24.29
C SER A 181 9.74 -22.37 -22.91
N ALA A 182 9.77 -23.39 -22.07
CA ALA A 182 10.46 -23.37 -20.78
C ALA A 182 11.91 -22.82 -20.87
N GLU A 183 12.49 -22.75 -22.08
CA GLU A 183 13.81 -22.20 -22.38
C GLU A 183 13.93 -20.72 -21.99
N GLU A 184 12.90 -19.88 -22.11
CA GLU A 184 12.99 -18.49 -21.63
C GLU A 184 13.16 -18.45 -20.10
N ILE A 185 12.62 -19.41 -19.37
CA ILE A 185 12.70 -19.43 -17.90
C ILE A 185 13.95 -20.19 -17.42
N CYS A 186 14.68 -20.83 -18.34
CA CYS A 186 15.90 -21.59 -18.04
C CYS A 186 17.17 -20.73 -18.03
N ILE A 187 18.09 -21.04 -17.13
CA ILE A 187 19.48 -20.59 -17.14
C ILE A 187 20.35 -21.68 -17.78
N ILE A 188 21.33 -21.28 -18.59
CA ILE A 188 22.25 -22.22 -19.27
C ILE A 188 23.59 -22.39 -18.52
N GLU A 189 23.93 -21.47 -17.61
CA GLU A 189 25.19 -21.51 -16.86
C GLU A 189 24.98 -21.92 -15.38
N ASP A 190 25.17 -23.20 -15.09
CA ASP A 190 25.40 -23.67 -13.71
C ASP A 190 26.69 -23.03 -13.17
N LYS A 191 26.58 -22.17 -12.15
CA LYS A 191 27.76 -21.64 -11.46
C LYS A 191 28.35 -22.66 -10.48
N GLU A 192 29.62 -22.99 -10.67
CA GLU A 192 30.45 -23.64 -9.65
C GLU A 192 30.77 -22.63 -8.54
N GLY A 193 30.73 -23.05 -7.28
CA GLY A 193 31.07 -22.13 -6.18
C GLY A 193 30.73 -22.59 -4.76
N CYS A 194 29.85 -23.57 -4.61
CA CYS A 194 29.62 -24.19 -3.30
C CYS A 194 30.73 -25.21 -2.99
N ASN A 195 31.52 -24.92 -1.95
CA ASN A 195 32.57 -25.80 -1.43
C ASN A 195 32.03 -26.93 -0.51
N GLY A 196 30.70 -27.10 -0.43
CA GLY A 196 30.06 -28.08 0.43
C GLY A 196 29.83 -27.64 1.88
N ALA A 197 30.38 -26.51 2.30
CA ALA A 197 30.20 -25.99 3.65
C ALA A 197 28.78 -25.40 3.84
N PHE A 198 28.27 -25.56 5.07
CA PHE A 198 26.99 -25.01 5.52
C PHE A 198 25.76 -25.49 4.73
N CYS A 199 25.87 -26.59 3.98
CA CYS A 199 24.75 -27.16 3.22
C CYS A 199 23.89 -28.14 4.03
N ASP A 200 24.34 -28.59 5.20
CA ASP A 200 23.77 -29.70 5.96
C ASP A 200 22.88 -29.27 7.14
N SER A 201 22.87 -27.97 7.48
CA SER A 201 22.03 -27.39 8.52
C SER A 201 21.31 -26.14 8.04
N LEU A 202 20.02 -26.02 8.37
CA LEU A 202 19.21 -24.83 8.06
C LEU A 202 19.66 -23.58 8.82
N GLU A 203 20.31 -23.75 9.97
CA GLU A 203 20.80 -22.62 10.76
C GLU A 203 22.00 -21.93 10.10
N SER A 204 22.81 -22.68 9.35
CA SER A 204 24.00 -22.16 8.70
C SER A 204 23.85 -21.98 7.19
N ILE A 205 22.77 -22.49 6.57
CA ILE A 205 22.56 -22.47 5.11
C ILE A 205 22.62 -21.09 4.47
N GLU A 206 22.30 -20.03 5.21
CA GLU A 206 22.43 -18.64 4.75
C GLU A 206 23.87 -18.23 4.44
N LYS A 207 24.86 -18.92 5.03
CA LYS A 207 26.30 -18.75 4.77
C LYS A 207 26.77 -19.53 3.53
N ASN A 208 25.90 -20.34 2.93
CA ASN A 208 26.23 -21.07 1.72
C ASN A 208 26.21 -20.14 0.50
N ALA A 209 27.29 -20.17 -0.30
CA ALA A 209 27.43 -19.29 -1.46
C ALA A 209 26.30 -19.43 -2.50
N CYS A 210 25.81 -20.65 -2.77
CA CYS A 210 24.69 -20.84 -3.71
C CYS A 210 23.40 -20.25 -3.12
N PHE A 211 23.09 -20.55 -1.85
CA PHE A 211 21.90 -20.02 -1.17
C PHE A 211 21.91 -18.49 -1.11
N SER A 212 23.05 -17.86 -0.75
CA SER A 212 23.20 -16.40 -0.73
C SER A 212 22.99 -15.79 -2.12
N ASN A 213 23.36 -16.50 -3.18
CA ASN A 213 23.11 -16.11 -4.57
C ASN A 213 21.73 -16.51 -5.10
N LYS A 214 20.81 -16.98 -4.23
CA LYS A 214 19.46 -17.45 -4.60
C LYS A 214 19.49 -18.60 -5.63
N MET A 215 20.47 -19.49 -5.53
CA MET A 215 20.61 -20.68 -6.38
C MET A 215 20.61 -21.96 -5.54
N GLU A 216 19.95 -23.00 -6.03
CA GLU A 216 20.14 -24.35 -5.46
C GLU A 216 21.54 -24.88 -5.79
N CYS A 217 22.03 -25.80 -4.96
CA CYS A 217 23.25 -26.52 -5.26
C CYS A 217 23.01 -27.53 -6.41
N THR A 218 23.88 -27.53 -7.41
CA THR A 218 23.82 -28.44 -8.56
C THR A 218 24.79 -29.61 -8.39
N SER A 219 24.74 -30.61 -9.27
CA SER A 219 25.70 -31.74 -9.27
C SER A 219 27.18 -31.31 -9.36
N ARG A 220 27.46 -30.07 -9.79
CA ARG A 220 28.82 -29.50 -9.83
C ARG A 220 29.32 -28.97 -8.47
N CYS A 221 28.44 -28.89 -7.46
CA CYS A 221 28.82 -28.44 -6.12
C CYS A 221 29.51 -29.55 -5.31
N LEU A 222 30.44 -29.19 -4.42
CA LEU A 222 31.16 -30.16 -3.57
C LEU A 222 30.32 -30.69 -2.38
N CYS A 223 29.11 -30.17 -2.17
CA CYS A 223 28.21 -30.69 -1.13
C CYS A 223 27.75 -32.11 -1.47
N LYS A 224 27.58 -32.95 -0.44
CA LYS A 224 26.95 -34.26 -0.61
C LYS A 224 25.49 -34.07 -1.01
N GLU A 225 25.13 -34.60 -2.17
CA GLU A 225 23.78 -34.49 -2.71
C GLU A 225 22.73 -34.99 -1.71
N GLU A 226 22.90 -36.18 -1.12
CA GLU A 226 22.05 -36.84 -0.10
C GLU A 226 21.68 -35.96 1.10
N THR A 227 22.59 -35.09 1.56
CA THR A 227 22.41 -34.31 2.79
C THR A 227 22.30 -32.80 2.56
N CYS A 228 22.48 -32.34 1.32
CA CYS A 228 22.37 -30.93 0.98
C CYS A 228 20.92 -30.43 1.15
N LEU A 229 20.74 -29.46 2.04
CA LEU A 229 19.49 -28.76 2.30
C LEU A 229 19.23 -27.62 1.30
N ASN A 230 20.25 -27.21 0.53
CA ASN A 230 20.10 -26.23 -0.56
C ASN A 230 19.69 -26.88 -1.90
N ARG A 231 19.01 -28.03 -1.84
CA ARG A 231 18.44 -28.77 -2.99
C ARG A 231 16.98 -29.15 -2.69
N SER A 232 16.25 -28.24 -2.06
CA SER A 232 14.92 -28.52 -1.52
C SER A 232 13.88 -28.66 -2.63
N ILE A 233 13.93 -27.81 -3.65
CA ILE A 233 13.06 -27.83 -4.84
C ILE A 233 13.45 -28.99 -5.76
N SER A 234 14.71 -29.03 -6.22
CA SER A 234 15.18 -30.03 -7.20
C SER A 234 15.04 -31.48 -6.75
N LYS A 235 15.07 -31.72 -5.43
CA LYS A 235 14.92 -33.06 -4.84
C LYS A 235 13.60 -33.26 -4.10
N ASN A 236 12.67 -32.31 -4.18
CA ASN A 236 11.41 -32.34 -3.41
C ASN A 236 11.65 -32.68 -1.92
N ARG A 237 12.73 -32.15 -1.33
CA ARG A 237 13.14 -32.49 0.04
C ARG A 237 12.39 -31.66 1.05
N ARG A 238 11.94 -32.33 2.11
CA ARG A 238 11.19 -31.70 3.23
C ARG A 238 10.00 -30.89 2.73
N LYS A 239 9.34 -31.35 1.65
CA LYS A 239 8.09 -30.77 1.16
C LYS A 239 7.06 -30.93 2.28
N TYR A 240 6.60 -29.81 2.82
CA TYR A 240 5.52 -29.80 3.80
C TYR A 240 4.23 -30.21 3.08
N ILE A 241 3.53 -31.19 3.64
CA ILE A 241 2.35 -31.79 3.02
C ILE A 241 1.11 -31.11 3.61
N LYS A 242 0.22 -30.64 2.72
CA LYS A 242 -1.08 -30.11 3.11
C LYS A 242 -1.90 -31.18 3.83
N ASP A 243 -2.61 -30.79 4.88
CA ASP A 243 -3.42 -31.62 5.77
C ASP A 243 -2.62 -32.62 6.63
N VAL A 244 -1.29 -32.55 6.56
CA VAL A 244 -0.36 -33.31 7.41
C VAL A 244 0.50 -32.35 8.22
N ASP A 245 1.39 -31.60 7.57
CA ASP A 245 2.32 -30.68 8.23
C ASP A 245 1.79 -29.25 8.31
N VAL A 246 0.95 -28.87 7.35
CA VAL A 246 0.26 -27.58 7.29
C VAL A 246 -1.21 -27.79 6.97
N ILE A 247 -2.10 -26.93 7.47
CA ILE A 247 -3.54 -27.07 7.30
C ILE A 247 -4.16 -25.76 6.79
N GLU A 248 -5.11 -25.88 5.87
CA GLU A 248 -5.91 -24.76 5.39
C GLU A 248 -7.14 -24.58 6.29
N MET A 249 -7.35 -23.37 6.82
CA MET A 249 -8.53 -23.05 7.63
C MET A 249 -8.90 -21.57 7.51
N PRO A 250 -10.13 -21.16 7.88
CA PRO A 250 -10.49 -19.74 7.97
C PRO A 250 -9.50 -18.97 8.84
N ALA A 251 -9.02 -17.85 8.31
CA ALA A 251 -8.05 -16.99 8.96
C ALA A 251 -8.70 -15.70 9.45
N PHE A 252 -8.33 -15.27 10.65
CA PHE A 252 -8.88 -14.12 11.36
C PHE A 252 -7.77 -13.20 11.86
N GLY A 253 -8.13 -11.94 12.07
CA GLY A 253 -7.24 -10.93 12.65
C GLY A 253 -7.96 -9.61 12.89
N PHE A 254 -7.22 -8.60 13.33
CA PHE A 254 -7.73 -7.25 13.58
C PHE A 254 -6.84 -6.20 12.92
N ASP A 255 -7.42 -5.00 12.76
CA ASP A 255 -6.78 -3.88 12.08
C ASP A 255 -5.72 -3.16 12.94
N LYS A 256 -5.03 -2.21 12.32
CA LYS A 256 -3.99 -1.42 12.99
C LYS A 256 -4.53 -0.60 14.16
N ARG A 257 -5.76 -0.08 14.09
CA ARG A 257 -6.36 0.71 15.17
C ARG A 257 -6.52 -0.16 16.40
N THR A 258 -7.12 -1.35 16.28
CA THR A 258 -7.27 -2.31 17.39
C THR A 258 -5.90 -2.72 17.96
N ALA A 259 -4.90 -2.98 17.11
CA ALA A 259 -3.54 -3.28 17.58
C ALA A 259 -2.96 -2.15 18.46
N GLN A 260 -3.18 -0.89 18.09
CA GLN A 260 -2.69 0.27 18.83
C GLN A 260 -3.45 0.49 20.13
N ILE A 261 -4.77 0.22 20.16
CA ILE A 261 -5.57 0.24 21.39
C ILE A 261 -5.02 -0.78 22.39
N ILE A 262 -4.83 -2.03 21.95
CA ILE A 262 -4.31 -3.11 22.82
C ILE A 262 -2.94 -2.72 23.39
N LEU A 263 -1.99 -2.27 22.56
CA LEU A 263 -0.66 -1.87 23.01
C LEU A 263 -0.65 -0.69 24.00
N GLN A 264 -1.64 0.19 23.93
CA GLN A 264 -1.72 1.29 24.90
C GLN A 264 -2.23 0.78 26.26
N ILE A 265 -3.10 -0.23 26.28
CA ILE A 265 -3.61 -0.85 27.51
C ILE A 265 -2.52 -1.68 28.20
N ILE A 266 -1.90 -2.62 27.49
CA ILE A 266 -0.93 -3.58 28.06
C ILE A 266 0.52 -3.07 28.06
N GLY A 267 0.76 -1.90 27.48
CA GLY A 267 2.09 -1.28 27.36
C GLY A 267 2.88 -1.71 26.12
N LYS A 268 4.04 -1.06 25.93
CA LYS A 268 4.90 -1.18 24.73
C LYS A 268 6.19 -1.97 24.96
N SER A 269 6.23 -2.81 26.00
CA SER A 269 7.38 -3.68 26.27
C SER A 269 7.64 -4.66 25.13
N ILE A 270 8.84 -5.24 25.08
CA ILE A 270 9.20 -6.26 24.07
C ILE A 270 8.27 -7.46 24.18
N ASP A 271 7.94 -7.88 25.40
CA ASP A 271 7.03 -9.01 25.65
C ASP A 271 5.59 -8.70 25.24
N ALA A 272 5.08 -7.49 25.49
CA ALA A 272 3.76 -7.08 25.02
C ALA A 272 3.67 -7.08 23.48
N LYS A 273 4.73 -6.62 22.80
CA LYS A 273 4.81 -6.69 21.33
C LYS A 273 4.87 -8.12 20.84
N ARG A 274 5.61 -9.01 21.51
CA ARG A 274 5.69 -10.44 21.18
C ARG A 274 4.34 -11.13 21.37
N PHE A 275 3.66 -10.86 22.47
CA PHE A 275 2.30 -11.33 22.74
C PHE A 275 1.35 -10.95 21.60
N LEU A 276 1.31 -9.67 21.22
CA LEU A 276 0.44 -9.21 20.15
C LEU A 276 0.85 -9.74 18.76
N ASN A 277 2.14 -9.84 18.48
CA ASN A 277 2.62 -10.29 17.17
C ASN A 277 2.50 -11.80 16.95
N VAL A 278 2.44 -12.63 18.01
CA VAL A 278 2.50 -14.10 17.89
C VAL A 278 1.35 -14.78 18.64
N SER A 279 1.28 -14.61 19.96
CA SER A 279 0.35 -15.35 20.81
C SER A 279 -1.11 -14.98 20.56
N MET A 280 -1.41 -13.69 20.42
CA MET A 280 -2.77 -13.21 20.15
C MET A 280 -3.33 -13.71 18.81
N PRO A 281 -2.62 -13.64 17.67
CA PRO A 281 -3.07 -14.25 16.42
C PRO A 281 -3.33 -15.76 16.52
N ILE A 282 -2.49 -16.52 17.24
CA ILE A 282 -2.71 -17.96 17.46
C ILE A 282 -4.03 -18.16 18.21
N ALA A 283 -4.25 -17.42 19.30
CA ALA A 283 -5.46 -17.52 20.10
C ALA A 283 -6.74 -17.15 19.31
N ILE A 284 -6.68 -16.08 18.53
CA ILE A 284 -7.79 -15.63 17.68
C ILE A 284 -8.19 -16.73 16.70
N ASN A 285 -7.22 -17.29 15.98
CA ASN A 285 -7.51 -18.31 14.96
C ASN A 285 -7.89 -19.66 15.58
N TRP A 286 -7.41 -19.95 16.80
CA TRP A 286 -7.85 -21.12 17.55
C TRP A 286 -9.29 -21.00 18.04
N ALA A 287 -9.70 -19.84 18.57
CA ALA A 287 -11.02 -19.63 19.15
C ALA A 287 -12.12 -19.36 18.11
N ALA A 288 -11.83 -18.60 17.06
CA ALA A 288 -12.80 -18.28 16.00
C ALA A 288 -13.27 -19.52 15.23
N ASN A 289 -12.45 -20.58 15.20
CA ASN A 289 -12.85 -21.87 14.64
C ASN A 289 -13.76 -22.71 15.59
N GLN A 290 -14.00 -22.25 16.82
CA GLN A 290 -14.84 -22.91 17.84
C GLN A 290 -16.21 -22.24 18.07
N ILE A 291 -16.68 -21.40 17.13
CA ILE A 291 -18.05 -20.81 17.08
C ILE A 291 -18.28 -19.69 18.13
N ASN A 292 -17.27 -19.28 18.91
CA ASN A 292 -17.45 -18.27 19.96
C ASN A 292 -16.54 -17.04 19.73
N ASP A 293 -17.03 -16.09 18.95
CA ASP A 293 -16.22 -15.00 18.34
C ASP A 293 -16.02 -13.77 19.25
N SER A 294 -16.35 -13.86 20.54
CA SER A 294 -16.19 -12.71 21.43
C SER A 294 -14.72 -12.54 21.81
N PHE A 295 -14.19 -11.32 21.68
CA PHE A 295 -12.82 -10.99 22.06
C PHE A 295 -12.51 -11.40 23.51
N LYS A 296 -13.50 -11.33 24.42
CA LYS A 296 -13.36 -11.81 25.81
C LYS A 296 -13.09 -13.31 25.91
N HIS A 297 -13.77 -14.15 25.12
CA HIS A 297 -13.56 -15.60 25.14
C HIS A 297 -12.14 -15.96 24.66
N ILE A 298 -11.61 -15.24 23.67
CA ILE A 298 -10.22 -15.40 23.22
C ILE A 298 -9.24 -15.12 24.36
N LEU A 299 -9.46 -14.03 25.11
CA LEU A 299 -8.60 -13.70 26.26
C LEU A 299 -8.69 -14.78 27.35
N GLN A 300 -9.88 -15.30 27.62
CA GLN A 300 -10.09 -16.41 28.55
C GLN A 300 -9.33 -17.67 28.12
N GLY A 301 -9.42 -18.05 26.85
CA GLY A 301 -8.65 -19.17 26.30
C GLY A 301 -7.14 -19.00 26.49
N ILE A 302 -6.60 -17.80 26.29
CA ILE A 302 -5.18 -17.55 26.54
C ILE A 302 -4.81 -17.78 28.01
N MET A 303 -5.67 -17.36 28.94
CA MET A 303 -5.43 -17.50 30.39
C MET A 303 -5.47 -18.97 30.83
N THR A 304 -6.32 -19.80 30.22
CA THR A 304 -6.54 -21.19 30.63
C THR A 304 -5.59 -22.17 29.95
N GLU A 305 -5.39 -22.06 28.64
CA GLU A 305 -4.67 -23.05 27.84
C GLU A 305 -3.18 -23.14 28.20
N GLU A 306 -2.60 -24.34 28.11
CA GLU A 306 -1.20 -24.61 28.44
C GLU A 306 -0.21 -24.15 27.36
N ILE A 307 -0.69 -23.95 26.13
CA ILE A 307 0.15 -23.52 25.00
C ILE A 307 0.71 -22.10 25.16
N PHE A 308 0.12 -21.30 26.06
CA PHE A 308 0.50 -19.91 26.34
C PHE A 308 1.36 -19.81 27.60
N ASN A 309 2.42 -19.01 27.55
CA ASN A 309 3.31 -18.83 28.69
C ASN A 309 2.74 -17.82 29.73
N LEU A 310 3.40 -17.71 30.89
CA LEU A 310 2.97 -16.81 31.97
C LEU A 310 2.83 -15.35 31.53
N ASN A 311 3.72 -14.83 30.67
CA ASN A 311 3.62 -13.46 30.17
C ASN A 311 2.39 -13.29 29.26
N ASP A 312 2.09 -14.27 28.41
CA ASP A 312 0.89 -14.24 27.56
C ASP A 312 -0.39 -14.21 28.42
N LYS A 313 -0.44 -15.05 29.47
CA LYS A 313 -1.55 -15.10 30.43
C LYS A 313 -1.71 -13.77 31.17
N TYR A 314 -0.59 -13.20 31.60
CA TYR A 314 -0.51 -11.91 32.26
C TYR A 314 -1.10 -10.78 31.38
N PHE A 315 -0.66 -10.65 30.12
CA PHE A 315 -1.16 -9.60 29.22
C PHE A 315 -2.64 -9.80 28.86
N SER A 316 -3.06 -11.07 28.69
CA SER A 316 -4.46 -11.40 28.45
C SER A 316 -5.34 -10.98 29.62
N LYS A 317 -4.91 -11.27 30.86
CA LYS A 317 -5.63 -10.89 32.09
C LYS A 317 -5.75 -9.38 32.23
N ALA A 318 -4.66 -8.64 32.01
CA ALA A 318 -4.68 -7.16 32.03
C ALA A 318 -5.67 -6.59 31.02
N LEU A 319 -5.67 -7.11 29.78
CA LEU A 319 -6.59 -6.67 28.74
C LEU A 319 -8.05 -7.02 29.07
N TYR A 320 -8.31 -8.22 29.58
CA TYR A 320 -9.64 -8.66 30.01
C TYR A 320 -10.18 -7.72 31.10
N ASN A 321 -9.38 -7.50 32.15
CA ASN A 321 -9.74 -6.63 33.27
C ASN A 321 -9.98 -5.18 32.80
N SER A 322 -9.16 -4.64 31.90
CA SER A 322 -9.39 -3.31 31.33
C SER A 322 -10.72 -3.23 30.59
N ILE A 323 -11.07 -4.25 29.80
CA ILE A 323 -12.33 -4.30 29.05
C ILE A 323 -13.53 -4.40 29.99
N GLU A 324 -13.45 -5.20 31.06
CA GLU A 324 -14.51 -5.28 32.08
C GLU A 324 -14.73 -3.91 32.74
N ALA A 325 -13.67 -3.30 33.27
CA ALA A 325 -13.76 -2.02 33.98
C ALA A 325 -14.29 -0.88 33.08
N LEU A 326 -13.84 -0.82 31.81
CA LEU A 326 -14.37 0.16 30.85
C LEU A 326 -15.83 -0.13 30.50
N GLY A 327 -16.22 -1.40 30.42
CA GLY A 327 -17.58 -1.79 30.09
C GLY A 327 -18.58 -1.54 31.21
N GLU A 328 -18.16 -1.56 32.47
CA GLU A 328 -18.98 -1.08 33.61
C GLU A 328 -19.27 0.43 33.52
N ILE A 329 -18.34 1.21 32.93
CA ILE A 329 -18.46 2.66 32.81
C ILE A 329 -19.28 3.07 31.58
N TYR A 330 -18.97 2.49 30.42
CA TYR A 330 -19.50 2.91 29.12
C TYR A 330 -20.49 1.92 28.51
N GLY A 331 -20.64 0.72 29.08
CA GLY A 331 -21.38 -0.40 28.51
C GLY A 331 -20.45 -1.37 27.76
N HIS A 332 -20.55 -2.66 28.04
CA HIS A 332 -19.68 -3.69 27.45
C HIS A 332 -19.77 -3.74 25.91
N ASP A 333 -20.96 -3.61 25.33
CA ASP A 333 -21.14 -3.65 23.87
C ASP A 333 -20.45 -2.50 23.15
N ILE A 334 -20.34 -1.33 23.80
CA ILE A 334 -19.66 -0.17 23.24
C ILE A 334 -18.15 -0.40 23.22
N ILE A 335 -17.59 -0.92 24.31
CA ILE A 335 -16.16 -1.19 24.41
C ILE A 335 -15.73 -2.33 23.49
N LEU A 336 -16.51 -3.42 23.44
CA LEU A 336 -16.16 -4.58 22.63
C LEU A 336 -16.12 -4.30 21.13
N LYS A 337 -16.88 -3.31 20.63
CA LYS A 337 -16.83 -2.87 19.23
C LYS A 337 -15.45 -2.35 18.80
N GLU A 338 -14.65 -1.83 19.73
CA GLU A 338 -13.29 -1.35 19.44
C GLU A 338 -12.25 -2.48 19.32
N PHE A 339 -12.63 -3.71 19.69
CA PHE A 339 -11.81 -4.92 19.63
C PHE A 339 -12.35 -5.94 18.61
N THR A 340 -12.92 -5.43 17.51
CA THR A 340 -13.54 -6.28 16.47
C THR A 340 -12.49 -7.17 15.79
N ILE A 341 -12.85 -8.44 15.60
CA ILE A 341 -12.08 -9.42 14.84
C ILE A 341 -12.75 -9.59 13.48
N HIS A 342 -11.92 -9.69 12.44
CA HIS A 342 -12.34 -9.78 11.06
C HIS A 342 -11.81 -11.05 10.42
N GLN A 343 -12.65 -11.69 9.60
CA GLN A 343 -12.22 -12.77 8.72
C GLN A 343 -11.38 -12.19 7.57
N LYS A 344 -10.27 -12.84 7.26
CA LYS A 344 -9.29 -12.47 6.21
C LYS A 344 -9.40 -13.34 4.96
N GLY A 345 -10.30 -14.32 4.96
CA GLY A 345 -10.38 -15.41 3.99
C GLY A 345 -9.89 -16.72 4.61
N TYR A 346 -9.28 -17.57 3.80
CA TYR A 346 -8.57 -18.77 4.25
C TYR A 346 -7.08 -18.47 4.41
N GLY A 347 -6.41 -19.19 5.29
CA GLY A 347 -4.96 -19.13 5.47
C GLY A 347 -4.38 -20.51 5.70
N ILE A 348 -3.05 -20.60 5.67
CA ILE A 348 -2.31 -21.82 5.93
C ILE A 348 -1.66 -21.74 7.30
N PHE A 349 -1.81 -22.79 8.10
CA PHE A 349 -1.35 -22.85 9.48
C PHE A 349 -0.40 -24.02 9.69
N CYS A 350 0.57 -23.86 10.59
CA CYS A 350 1.46 -24.95 10.98
C CYS A 350 0.68 -26.01 11.77
N ASN A 351 0.66 -27.25 11.29
CA ASN A 351 -0.01 -28.39 11.95
C ASN A 351 0.98 -29.30 12.70
N THR A 352 2.28 -29.08 12.54
CA THR A 352 3.32 -29.88 13.23
C THR A 352 3.51 -29.43 14.69
N SER A 353 3.52 -30.37 15.63
CA SER A 353 3.76 -30.08 17.06
C SER A 353 5.13 -29.45 17.34
N GLN A 354 6.15 -29.81 16.57
CA GLN A 354 7.52 -29.27 16.70
C GLN A 354 7.69 -27.88 16.06
N GLY A 355 6.72 -27.43 15.28
CA GLY A 355 6.84 -26.22 14.46
C GLY A 355 7.78 -26.38 13.26
N ILE A 356 7.95 -25.31 12.50
CA ILE A 356 8.77 -25.26 11.29
C ILE A 356 10.07 -24.49 11.60
N PRO A 357 11.26 -25.06 11.37
CA PRO A 357 12.53 -24.38 11.63
C PRO A 357 12.76 -23.20 10.68
N LYS A 358 13.61 -22.24 11.09
CA LYS A 358 14.08 -21.14 10.23
C LYS A 358 14.75 -21.68 8.96
N ASN A 359 14.64 -20.96 7.84
CA ASN A 359 15.20 -21.28 6.52
C ASN A 359 14.64 -22.57 5.88
N ALA A 360 13.59 -23.17 6.44
CA ALA A 360 12.92 -24.31 5.85
C ALA A 360 12.23 -23.92 4.54
N PHE A 361 12.42 -24.72 3.50
CA PHE A 361 11.63 -24.66 2.28
C PHE A 361 10.23 -25.22 2.55
N LEU A 362 9.21 -24.44 2.21
CA LEU A 362 7.80 -24.81 2.39
C LEU A 362 7.25 -25.49 1.14
N GLY A 363 7.46 -24.85 0.00
CA GLY A 363 6.97 -25.28 -1.31
C GLY A 363 7.23 -24.20 -2.35
N GLU A 364 7.03 -24.54 -3.62
CA GLU A 364 7.01 -23.57 -4.71
C GLU A 364 5.70 -22.79 -4.70
N TYR A 365 5.76 -21.49 -4.95
CA TYR A 365 4.59 -20.71 -5.32
C TYR A 365 4.15 -21.10 -6.73
N ALA A 366 3.40 -22.19 -6.85
CA ALA A 366 3.03 -22.75 -8.15
C ALA A 366 1.87 -21.96 -8.77
N GLY A 367 1.93 -21.82 -10.10
CA GLY A 367 1.01 -21.00 -10.88
C GLY A 367 1.22 -21.18 -12.38
N GLN A 368 0.31 -20.60 -13.17
CA GLN A 368 0.53 -20.41 -14.60
C GLN A 368 1.46 -19.22 -14.84
N ILE A 369 2.47 -19.39 -15.70
CA ILE A 369 3.43 -18.34 -16.03
C ILE A 369 3.02 -17.66 -17.33
N TYR A 370 3.04 -16.33 -17.31
CA TYR A 370 2.74 -15.46 -18.44
C TYR A 370 3.89 -14.48 -18.68
N SER A 371 4.13 -14.14 -19.95
CA SER A 371 4.85 -12.91 -20.28
C SER A 371 4.03 -11.68 -19.85
N ALA A 372 4.67 -10.50 -19.75
CA ALA A 372 3.93 -9.28 -19.41
C ALA A 372 2.82 -8.98 -20.43
N GLY A 373 3.05 -9.17 -21.74
CA GLY A 373 2.02 -8.97 -22.76
C GLY A 373 0.78 -9.83 -22.53
N GLU A 374 0.97 -11.14 -22.38
CA GLU A 374 -0.13 -12.10 -22.19
C GLU A 374 -0.86 -11.89 -20.86
N PHE A 375 -0.13 -11.60 -19.77
CA PHE A 375 -0.74 -11.39 -18.45
C PHE A 375 -1.67 -10.18 -18.45
N TYR A 376 -1.21 -9.04 -18.99
CA TYR A 376 -2.02 -7.82 -19.00
C TYR A 376 -3.18 -7.92 -19.99
N GLU A 377 -3.03 -8.64 -21.11
CA GLU A 377 -4.14 -8.96 -22.01
C GLU A 377 -5.22 -9.77 -21.27
N LYS A 378 -4.82 -10.79 -20.52
CA LYS A 378 -5.72 -11.60 -19.69
C LYS A 378 -6.39 -10.78 -18.59
N ASP A 379 -5.65 -9.93 -17.90
CA ASP A 379 -6.20 -9.08 -16.84
C ASP A 379 -7.27 -8.13 -17.37
N LEU A 380 -7.03 -7.51 -18.54
CA LEU A 380 -8.02 -6.69 -19.23
C LEU A 380 -9.27 -7.48 -19.64
N ALA A 381 -9.11 -8.71 -20.13
CA ALA A 381 -10.24 -9.59 -20.45
C ALA A 381 -11.07 -9.96 -19.22
N ILE A 382 -10.41 -10.22 -18.07
CA ILE A 382 -11.09 -10.47 -16.79
C ILE A 382 -11.89 -9.24 -16.35
N GLN A 383 -11.31 -8.05 -16.42
CA GLN A 383 -11.99 -6.80 -16.08
C GLN A 383 -13.23 -6.59 -16.96
N ASN A 384 -13.10 -6.78 -18.28
CA ASN A 384 -14.21 -6.68 -19.22
C ASN A 384 -15.33 -7.70 -18.94
N SER A 385 -14.98 -8.96 -18.63
CA SER A 385 -15.96 -9.98 -18.27
C SER A 385 -16.65 -9.67 -16.93
N LYS A 386 -15.90 -9.24 -15.90
CA LYS A 386 -16.49 -8.84 -14.61
C LYS A 386 -17.50 -7.70 -14.76
N ASN A 387 -17.19 -6.70 -15.61
CA ASN A 387 -18.10 -5.57 -15.90
C ASN A 387 -19.40 -6.01 -16.59
N LYS A 388 -19.40 -7.11 -17.37
CA LYS A 388 -20.63 -7.67 -17.96
C LYS A 388 -21.49 -8.42 -16.95
N ILE A 389 -20.85 -9.03 -15.95
CA ILE A 389 -21.46 -9.97 -15.02
C ILE A 389 -22.00 -9.27 -13.76
N GLN A 390 -21.33 -8.22 -13.29
CA GLN A 390 -21.68 -7.53 -12.06
C GLN A 390 -22.62 -6.33 -12.32
N PRO A 391 -23.74 -6.18 -11.59
CA PRO A 391 -24.58 -4.99 -11.69
C PRO A 391 -23.81 -3.75 -11.21
N ALA A 392 -24.06 -2.59 -11.83
CA ALA A 392 -23.36 -1.31 -11.60
C ALA A 392 -23.28 -0.79 -10.14
N ASN A 393 -23.87 -1.50 -9.17
CA ASN A 393 -23.91 -1.16 -7.75
C ASN A 393 -23.12 -2.13 -6.83
N SER A 394 -22.42 -3.13 -7.35
CA SER A 394 -21.57 -4.01 -6.52
C SER A 394 -20.24 -3.34 -6.19
N THR A 395 -20.13 -2.79 -4.99
CA THR A 395 -18.92 -2.15 -4.43
C THR A 395 -17.81 -3.13 -4.03
N ASN A 396 -17.94 -4.42 -4.36
CA ASN A 396 -16.97 -5.47 -4.02
C ASN A 396 -16.13 -5.86 -5.25
N GLU A 397 -15.49 -4.86 -5.86
CA GLU A 397 -14.34 -5.11 -6.71
C GLU A 397 -13.19 -5.61 -5.82
N SER A 398 -13.09 -6.94 -5.64
CA SER A 398 -11.81 -7.49 -5.22
C SER A 398 -10.94 -7.64 -6.47
N SER A 399 -9.86 -6.88 -6.52
CA SER A 399 -8.77 -7.07 -7.46
C SER A 399 -8.16 -8.46 -7.30
N ASN A 400 -7.58 -8.97 -8.38
CA ASN A 400 -6.89 -10.26 -8.38
C ASN A 400 -5.49 -10.10 -7.77
N PHE A 401 -5.36 -10.31 -6.45
CA PHE A 401 -4.11 -10.06 -5.70
C PHE A 401 -3.17 -11.26 -5.55
N TYR A 402 -3.43 -12.38 -6.24
CA TYR A 402 -2.59 -13.57 -6.13
C TYR A 402 -1.42 -13.59 -7.12
N THR A 403 -1.36 -12.67 -8.06
CA THR A 403 -0.29 -12.67 -9.06
C THR A 403 1.04 -12.22 -8.45
N VAL A 404 2.11 -12.97 -8.70
CA VAL A 404 3.47 -12.65 -8.25
C VAL A 404 4.39 -12.45 -9.46
N GLU A 405 5.23 -11.42 -9.39
CA GLU A 405 6.27 -11.16 -10.38
C GLU A 405 7.43 -12.16 -10.23
N LEU A 406 7.78 -12.84 -11.33
CA LEU A 406 8.96 -13.70 -11.44
C LEU A 406 10.05 -12.94 -12.19
N GLU A 407 10.89 -12.23 -11.43
CA GLU A 407 12.01 -11.45 -11.95
C GLU A 407 13.22 -12.34 -12.29
N ARG A 408 13.69 -12.27 -13.53
CA ARG A 408 14.98 -12.86 -13.92
C ARG A 408 16.11 -11.97 -13.41
N ASN A 409 17.22 -12.55 -12.93
CA ASN A 409 18.33 -11.76 -12.42
C ASN A 409 18.88 -10.80 -13.48
N LYS A 410 19.19 -9.55 -13.07
CA LYS A 410 19.77 -8.53 -13.96
C LYS A 410 21.10 -8.93 -14.59
N ASN A 411 21.83 -9.87 -14.00
CA ASN A 411 23.11 -10.36 -14.51
C ASN A 411 22.98 -11.68 -15.29
N ASP A 412 21.76 -12.11 -15.65
CA ASP A 412 21.54 -13.36 -16.38
C ASP A 412 22.03 -13.27 -17.83
N ILE A 413 22.66 -14.33 -18.35
CA ILE A 413 23.17 -14.34 -19.72
C ILE A 413 22.07 -14.16 -20.79
N LYS A 414 20.82 -14.49 -20.48
CA LYS A 414 19.67 -14.31 -21.39
C LYS A 414 19.03 -12.93 -21.32
N GLY A 415 19.58 -12.00 -20.54
CA GLY A 415 19.05 -10.66 -20.36
C GLY A 415 17.98 -10.57 -19.27
N TYR A 416 17.78 -9.39 -18.70
CA TYR A 416 16.77 -9.08 -17.69
C TYR A 416 15.35 -9.18 -18.26
N SER A 417 14.43 -9.78 -17.51
CA SER A 417 13.02 -9.90 -17.90
C SER A 417 12.14 -10.11 -16.66
N VAL A 418 10.86 -9.78 -16.78
CA VAL A 418 9.86 -9.97 -15.73
C VAL A 418 8.70 -10.79 -16.29
N PHE A 419 8.36 -11.86 -15.59
CA PHE A 419 7.21 -12.70 -15.90
C PHE A 419 6.18 -12.60 -14.77
N PHE A 420 4.97 -13.08 -15.02
CA PHE A 420 3.89 -13.08 -14.03
C PHE A 420 3.45 -14.52 -13.75
N VAL A 421 3.40 -14.88 -12.47
CA VAL A 421 2.87 -16.15 -11.99
C VAL A 421 1.47 -15.90 -11.45
N ASP A 422 0.46 -16.44 -12.13
CA ASP A 422 -0.93 -16.38 -11.73
C ASP A 422 -1.40 -17.76 -11.23
N PRO A 423 -1.62 -17.90 -9.91
CA PRO A 423 -2.03 -19.16 -9.31
C PRO A 423 -3.55 -19.35 -9.26
N ILE A 424 -4.36 -18.34 -9.64
CA ILE A 424 -5.83 -18.41 -9.54
C ILE A 424 -6.42 -19.55 -10.38
N PRO A 425 -6.08 -19.69 -11.69
CA PRO A 425 -6.63 -20.77 -12.49
C PRO A 425 -6.04 -22.15 -12.13
N ARG A 426 -4.75 -22.17 -11.76
CA ARG A 426 -3.99 -23.36 -11.37
C ARG A 426 -2.93 -22.96 -10.36
N GLY A 427 -2.91 -23.55 -9.19
CA GLY A 427 -1.99 -23.19 -8.11
C GLY A 427 -1.81 -24.34 -7.13
N ASN A 428 -1.22 -24.06 -5.97
CA ASN A 428 -1.12 -25.03 -4.87
C ASN A 428 -1.42 -24.37 -3.53
N TRP A 429 -1.39 -25.15 -2.45
CA TRP A 429 -1.66 -24.64 -1.11
C TRP A 429 -0.80 -23.41 -0.71
N THR A 430 0.39 -23.25 -1.27
CA THR A 430 1.28 -22.14 -0.92
C THR A 430 0.78 -20.78 -1.44
N CYS A 431 -0.07 -20.77 -2.49
CA CYS A 431 -0.68 -19.53 -2.99
C CYS A 431 -1.74 -18.95 -2.05
N LYS A 432 -2.15 -19.73 -1.04
CA LYS A 432 -3.13 -19.36 -0.01
C LYS A 432 -2.49 -18.81 1.28
N ILE A 433 -1.17 -18.61 1.29
CA ILE A 433 -0.45 -18.00 2.41
C ILE A 433 -0.72 -16.49 2.43
N ASN A 434 -1.25 -16.00 3.55
CA ASN A 434 -1.71 -14.62 3.70
C ASN A 434 -0.59 -13.58 3.86
N HIS A 435 -0.97 -12.31 3.67
CA HIS A 435 -0.12 -11.17 3.95
C HIS A 435 0.12 -10.95 5.45
N SER A 436 1.34 -10.55 5.82
CA SER A 436 1.64 -9.92 7.11
C SER A 436 2.73 -8.85 6.98
N CYS A 437 2.56 -7.71 7.66
CA CYS A 437 3.61 -6.69 7.82
C CYS A 437 4.74 -7.13 8.78
N TYR A 438 4.54 -8.21 9.54
CA TYR A 438 5.57 -8.91 10.31
C TYR A 438 5.53 -10.39 9.93
N PRO A 439 6.04 -10.73 8.73
CA PRO A 439 5.90 -12.07 8.18
C PRO A 439 6.78 -13.09 8.93
N ASN A 440 6.49 -14.37 8.71
CA ASN A 440 7.34 -15.48 9.16
C ASN A 440 7.87 -16.33 8.00
N CYS A 441 7.39 -16.05 6.78
CA CYS A 441 7.84 -16.61 5.53
C CYS A 441 8.26 -15.48 4.57
N GLU A 442 9.03 -15.83 3.55
CA GLU A 442 9.30 -14.96 2.41
C GLU A 442 9.30 -15.76 1.10
N ALA A 443 8.84 -15.12 0.03
CA ALA A 443 8.97 -15.65 -1.32
C ALA A 443 10.31 -15.20 -1.89
N ARG A 444 11.09 -16.15 -2.41
CA ARG A 444 12.37 -15.88 -3.06
C ARG A 444 12.32 -16.43 -4.47
N THR A 445 12.61 -15.57 -5.44
CA THR A 445 13.01 -16.05 -6.76
C THR A 445 14.34 -16.76 -6.64
N VAL A 446 14.33 -18.06 -6.90
CA VAL A 446 15.48 -18.95 -6.83
C VAL A 446 15.65 -19.70 -8.14
N ILE A 447 16.88 -20.12 -8.40
CA ILE A 447 17.20 -20.95 -9.55
C ILE A 447 17.26 -22.40 -9.10
N ALA A 448 16.31 -23.22 -9.56
CA ALA A 448 16.20 -24.64 -9.26
C ALA A 448 16.02 -25.43 -10.56
N ASN A 449 16.69 -26.58 -10.69
CA ASN A 449 16.66 -27.37 -11.93
C ASN A 449 16.95 -26.55 -13.21
N GLY A 450 17.86 -25.58 -13.10
CA GLY A 450 18.20 -24.68 -14.20
C GLY A 450 17.07 -23.75 -14.63
N ARG A 451 16.05 -23.51 -13.79
CA ARG A 451 14.91 -22.63 -14.08
C ARG A 451 14.68 -21.63 -12.96
N TYR A 452 14.21 -20.42 -13.31
CA TYR A 452 13.69 -19.49 -12.34
C TYR A 452 12.39 -20.02 -11.72
N THR A 453 12.30 -19.98 -10.41
CA THR A 453 11.19 -20.51 -9.62
C THR A 453 10.98 -19.64 -8.40
N ILE A 454 9.75 -19.50 -7.92
CA ILE A 454 9.47 -18.82 -6.64
C ILE A 454 9.38 -19.89 -5.56
N GLY A 455 10.36 -19.94 -4.67
CA GLY A 455 10.33 -20.79 -3.48
C GLY A 455 9.89 -19.99 -2.26
N LEU A 456 9.00 -20.58 -1.44
CA LEU A 456 8.63 -20.02 -0.15
C LEU A 456 9.49 -20.63 0.96
N TYR A 457 10.08 -19.78 1.77
CA TYR A 457 10.97 -20.16 2.85
C TYR A 457 10.59 -19.48 4.16
N THR A 458 10.81 -20.16 5.28
CA THR A 458 10.64 -19.53 6.59
C THR A 458 11.84 -18.62 6.92
N ILE A 459 11.59 -17.44 7.48
CA ILE A 459 12.64 -16.49 7.90
C ILE A 459 12.93 -16.54 9.39
N ARG A 460 12.06 -17.21 10.15
CA ARG A 460 12.22 -17.55 11.56
C ARG A 460 11.52 -18.87 11.86
N ARG A 461 11.72 -19.40 13.06
CA ARG A 461 10.93 -20.55 13.52
C ARG A 461 9.44 -20.18 13.58
N ILE A 462 8.59 -21.05 13.05
CA ILE A 462 7.13 -20.98 13.11
C ILE A 462 6.66 -21.96 14.17
N LYS A 463 5.79 -21.52 15.08
CA LYS A 463 5.23 -22.38 16.13
C LYS A 463 4.07 -23.22 15.58
N SER A 464 3.74 -24.31 16.28
CA SER A 464 2.48 -25.03 16.04
C SER A 464 1.29 -24.06 16.11
N LEU A 465 0.30 -24.24 15.25
CA LEU A 465 -0.91 -23.43 15.10
C LEU A 465 -0.67 -21.97 14.65
N GLU A 466 0.57 -21.59 14.35
CA GLU A 466 0.86 -20.26 13.82
C GLU A 466 0.55 -20.20 12.32
N GLU A 467 -0.13 -19.13 11.90
CA GLU A 467 -0.41 -18.84 10.49
C GLU A 467 0.90 -18.55 9.74
N LEU A 468 1.10 -19.21 8.60
CA LEU A 468 2.16 -18.91 7.66
C LEU A 468 1.78 -17.62 6.93
N THR A 469 2.68 -16.64 6.94
CA THR A 469 2.45 -15.34 6.32
C THR A 469 3.72 -14.78 5.68
N TRP A 470 3.58 -14.08 4.57
CA TRP A 470 4.67 -13.36 3.89
C TRP A 470 4.25 -11.93 3.54
N ASN A 471 5.19 -11.07 3.18
CA ASN A 471 4.87 -9.71 2.76
C ASN A 471 4.70 -9.64 1.24
N TYR A 472 3.48 -9.41 0.78
CA TYR A 472 3.14 -9.33 -0.65
C TYR A 472 3.89 -8.21 -1.41
N SER A 473 4.26 -7.12 -0.72
CA SER A 473 4.92 -5.95 -1.35
C SER A 473 4.17 -5.40 -2.58
N SER A 474 2.84 -5.55 -2.62
CA SER A 474 2.00 -5.14 -3.76
C SER A 474 1.73 -3.64 -3.75
N CYS A 475 1.66 -3.04 -4.94
CA CYS A 475 1.32 -1.64 -5.14
C CYS A 475 0.04 -1.47 -5.97
N THR A 476 -0.67 -0.37 -5.75
CA THR A 476 -1.75 0.10 -6.63
C THR A 476 -1.71 1.62 -6.76
N ASP A 477 -1.95 2.10 -7.98
CA ASP A 477 -2.10 3.52 -8.27
C ASP A 477 -3.54 4.01 -7.92
N GLN A 478 -4.50 3.09 -7.80
CA GLN A 478 -5.90 3.40 -7.52
C GLN A 478 -6.12 3.72 -6.04
N ILE A 479 -6.61 4.92 -5.78
CA ILE A 479 -6.81 5.43 -4.41
C ILE A 479 -7.91 4.63 -3.70
N GLU A 480 -8.99 4.30 -4.38
CA GLU A 480 -10.12 3.52 -3.86
C GLU A 480 -9.69 2.10 -3.49
N GLU A 481 -8.95 1.43 -4.37
CA GLU A 481 -8.39 0.10 -4.12
C GLU A 481 -7.44 0.11 -2.91
N TYR A 482 -6.53 1.10 -2.85
CA TYR A 482 -5.65 1.29 -1.71
C TYR A 482 -6.45 1.49 -0.41
N LYS A 483 -7.49 2.33 -0.39
CA LYS A 483 -8.34 2.57 0.79
C LYS A 483 -9.10 1.30 1.21
N ASN A 484 -9.46 0.43 0.27
CA ASN A 484 -10.12 -0.85 0.54
C ASN A 484 -9.15 -1.95 1.02
N SER A 485 -7.84 -1.73 0.94
CA SER A 485 -6.80 -2.72 1.29
C SER A 485 -6.39 -2.73 2.78
N ILE A 486 -7.33 -2.50 3.70
CA ILE A 486 -7.02 -2.44 5.14
C ILE A 486 -6.38 -3.75 5.60
N CYS A 487 -5.22 -3.65 6.26
CA CYS A 487 -4.44 -4.80 6.68
C CYS A 487 -4.90 -5.35 8.04
N LEU A 488 -5.24 -6.63 8.05
CA LEU A 488 -5.75 -7.37 9.23
C LEU A 488 -4.69 -8.30 9.86
N CYS A 489 -3.41 -8.05 9.60
CA CYS A 489 -2.33 -8.93 10.05
C CYS A 489 -2.11 -8.97 11.58
N SER A 490 -2.78 -8.09 12.34
CA SER A 490 -2.73 -8.04 13.81
C SER A 490 -1.34 -7.72 14.39
N LYS A 491 -0.45 -7.06 13.60
CA LYS A 491 0.94 -6.80 13.99
C LYS A 491 1.17 -5.37 14.48
N THR A 492 2.11 -5.24 15.41
CA THR A 492 2.52 -3.96 16.03
C THR A 492 3.16 -2.96 15.06
N ASN A 493 3.86 -3.45 14.04
CA ASN A 493 4.51 -2.67 12.98
C ASN A 493 3.67 -2.59 11.69
N CYS A 494 2.38 -2.91 11.76
CA CYS A 494 1.48 -2.88 10.61
C CYS A 494 1.49 -1.51 9.90
N SER A 495 1.57 -1.50 8.57
CA SER A 495 1.47 -0.28 7.77
C SER A 495 0.07 0.32 7.82
N GLY A 496 -0.96 -0.51 8.02
CA GLY A 496 -2.38 -0.16 8.05
C GLY A 496 -3.12 -0.61 6.80
N TYR A 497 -2.40 -0.70 5.69
CA TYR A 497 -2.86 -1.21 4.40
C TYR A 497 -1.87 -2.27 3.92
N TYR A 498 -2.35 -3.30 3.21
CA TYR A 498 -1.49 -4.34 2.62
C TYR A 498 -1.02 -3.97 1.21
N LEU A 499 -1.67 -2.99 0.56
CA LEU A 499 -1.17 -2.36 -0.65
C LEU A 499 -0.38 -1.09 -0.32
N ILE A 500 0.57 -0.77 -1.18
CA ILE A 500 1.32 0.49 -1.20
C ILE A 500 0.74 1.36 -2.31
N ASN A 501 0.46 2.64 -2.04
CA ASN A 501 0.07 3.58 -3.09
C ASN A 501 1.27 4.47 -3.51
N PRO A 502 1.82 4.29 -4.74
CA PRO A 502 2.96 5.06 -5.23
C PRO A 502 2.62 6.51 -5.56
N SER A 503 1.36 6.89 -5.80
CA SER A 503 0.97 8.28 -6.12
C SER A 503 1.30 9.30 -5.02
N LYS A 504 1.66 8.82 -3.82
CA LYS A 504 2.25 9.64 -2.74
C LYS A 504 3.74 9.93 -2.93
N THR A 505 4.34 9.44 -4.00
CA THR A 505 5.73 9.68 -4.36
C THR A 505 5.76 10.43 -5.70
N ASP A 506 6.29 11.66 -5.68
CA ASP A 506 6.44 12.57 -6.84
C ASP A 506 7.38 11.99 -7.93
N ILE A 507 6.94 10.95 -8.63
CA ILE A 507 7.81 10.15 -9.51
C ILE A 507 7.18 10.01 -10.89
N CYS A 508 7.22 11.06 -11.71
CA CYS A 508 7.56 10.98 -13.14
C CYS A 508 7.59 12.35 -13.83
N LEU A 509 8.16 12.41 -15.04
CA LEU A 509 7.85 13.45 -16.03
C LEU A 509 6.32 13.62 -16.17
N PRO A 510 5.82 14.86 -16.31
CA PRO A 510 4.49 15.10 -16.84
C PRO A 510 4.28 14.36 -18.16
N LEU A 511 3.03 14.06 -18.52
CA LEU A 511 2.71 13.35 -19.77
C LEU A 511 3.40 13.98 -20.99
N ALA A 512 3.43 15.32 -21.06
CA ALA A 512 4.16 16.06 -22.09
C ALA A 512 5.63 15.65 -22.21
N GLY A 513 6.33 15.49 -21.08
CA GLY A 513 7.71 15.03 -21.06
C GLY A 513 7.88 13.61 -21.63
N LYS A 514 6.92 12.72 -21.37
CA LYS A 514 6.91 11.35 -21.92
C LYS A 514 6.60 11.32 -23.41
N ILE A 515 5.68 12.17 -23.88
CA ILE A 515 5.41 12.34 -25.32
C ILE A 515 6.61 12.97 -26.04
N CYS A 516 7.38 13.85 -25.39
CA CYS A 516 8.65 14.34 -25.93
C CYS A 516 9.65 13.20 -26.18
N ALA A 517 9.78 12.27 -25.24
CA ALA A 517 10.63 11.09 -25.42
C ALA A 517 10.17 10.24 -26.61
N LEU A 518 8.85 10.05 -26.76
CA LEU A 518 8.27 9.34 -27.90
C LEU A 518 8.54 10.04 -29.24
N LEU A 519 8.36 11.36 -29.29
CA LEU A 519 8.62 12.18 -30.47
C LEU A 519 10.09 12.05 -30.92
N PHE A 520 11.03 12.19 -29.97
CA PHE A 520 12.45 12.04 -30.23
C PHE A 520 12.77 10.64 -30.75
N SER A 521 12.27 9.59 -30.07
CA SER A 521 12.48 8.21 -30.47
C SER A 521 11.88 7.83 -31.83
N SER A 522 10.81 8.52 -32.24
CA SER A 522 10.14 8.29 -33.53
C SER A 522 10.88 8.89 -34.73
N SER A 523 11.79 9.84 -34.48
CA SER A 523 12.52 10.58 -35.51
C SER A 523 14.04 10.29 -35.50
N ALA A 524 14.56 9.80 -34.39
CA ALA A 524 15.96 9.45 -34.22
C ALA A 524 16.29 8.04 -34.75
N LYS A 525 17.54 7.87 -35.17
CA LYS A 525 18.15 6.55 -35.39
C LYS A 525 19.01 6.20 -34.19
N ILE A 526 18.98 4.93 -33.80
CA ILE A 526 19.78 4.50 -32.66
C ILE A 526 21.25 4.36 -33.07
N THR A 527 22.15 4.84 -32.23
CA THR A 527 23.59 4.73 -32.41
C THR A 527 24.15 3.48 -31.72
N SER A 528 25.38 3.09 -32.08
CA SER A 528 26.07 1.98 -31.42
C SER A 528 26.27 2.21 -29.92
N ASP A 529 26.55 3.45 -29.53
CA ASP A 529 26.85 3.81 -28.14
C ASP A 529 25.57 3.76 -27.28
N GLU A 530 24.42 4.12 -27.87
CA GLU A 530 23.11 4.00 -27.22
C GLU A 530 22.69 2.53 -27.05
N ILE A 531 23.03 1.66 -28.01
CA ILE A 531 22.84 0.21 -27.85
C ILE A 531 23.71 -0.31 -26.71
N GLN A 532 25.00 0.03 -26.69
CA GLN A 532 25.91 -0.35 -25.61
C GLN A 532 25.44 0.16 -24.24
N TYR A 533 24.80 1.32 -24.19
CA TYR A 533 24.20 1.83 -22.96
C TYR A 533 23.02 0.96 -22.49
N ILE A 534 22.15 0.53 -23.39
CA ILE A 534 21.05 -0.41 -23.08
C ILE A 534 21.61 -1.75 -22.55
N GLU A 535 22.71 -2.24 -23.15
CA GLU A 535 23.38 -3.49 -22.75
C GLU A 535 23.85 -3.47 -21.28
N GLN A 536 24.16 -2.31 -20.71
CA GLN A 536 24.54 -2.18 -19.29
C GLN A 536 23.40 -2.56 -18.33
N PHE A 537 22.16 -2.49 -18.78
CA PHE A 537 20.96 -2.93 -18.06
C PHE A 537 20.55 -4.35 -18.43
N ASN A 538 21.30 -5.00 -19.33
CA ASN A 538 21.11 -6.36 -19.81
C ASN A 538 19.72 -6.60 -20.42
N LEU A 539 19.12 -5.58 -21.03
CA LEU A 539 17.80 -5.66 -21.69
C LEU A 539 17.90 -6.13 -23.15
N ASP A 540 19.09 -6.01 -23.74
CA ASP A 540 19.41 -6.30 -25.13
C ASP A 540 19.10 -7.76 -25.52
N LYS A 541 19.52 -8.70 -24.68
CA LYS A 541 19.46 -10.14 -24.97
C LYS A 541 18.08 -10.75 -24.81
N SER A 542 17.21 -10.11 -24.02
CA SER A 542 15.88 -10.62 -23.71
C SER A 542 14.79 -9.99 -24.57
N LEU A 543 14.82 -8.66 -24.74
CA LEU A 543 13.70 -7.87 -25.25
C LEU A 543 14.00 -7.02 -26.49
N MET A 544 15.28 -6.81 -26.85
CA MET A 544 15.64 -5.90 -27.97
C MET A 544 15.79 -6.59 -29.34
N HIS A 545 15.65 -7.91 -29.41
CA HIS A 545 15.64 -8.64 -30.67
C HIS A 545 14.29 -8.49 -31.37
N GLU A 546 14.33 -8.34 -32.70
CA GLU A 546 13.13 -8.28 -33.57
C GLU A 546 12.14 -7.15 -33.25
N ILE A 547 12.59 -6.09 -32.56
CA ILE A 547 11.81 -4.87 -32.35
C ILE A 547 12.24 -3.73 -33.30
N PRO A 548 11.32 -2.80 -33.62
CA PRO A 548 11.61 -1.64 -34.45
C PRO A 548 12.70 -0.75 -33.87
N GLU A 549 13.42 -0.04 -34.75
CA GLU A 549 14.52 0.83 -34.34
C GLU A 549 14.06 2.00 -33.45
N TRP A 550 12.88 2.57 -33.75
CA TRP A 550 12.28 3.62 -32.92
C TRP A 550 12.00 3.15 -31.49
N LEU A 551 11.66 1.87 -31.28
CA LEU A 551 11.40 1.32 -29.94
C LEU A 551 12.70 1.12 -29.15
N LYS A 552 13.80 0.82 -29.83
CA LYS A 552 15.14 0.83 -29.22
C LYS A 552 15.53 2.25 -28.79
N CYS A 553 15.33 3.25 -29.66
CA CYS A 553 15.53 4.67 -29.33
C CYS A 553 14.69 5.10 -28.13
N TRP A 554 13.44 4.66 -28.07
CA TRP A 554 12.53 4.96 -26.96
C TRP A 554 13.03 4.35 -25.65
N THR A 555 13.51 3.10 -25.70
CA THR A 555 14.07 2.43 -24.52
C THR A 555 15.29 3.19 -24.01
N TYR A 556 16.24 3.52 -24.89
CA TYR A 556 17.41 4.32 -24.52
C TYR A 556 17.01 5.67 -23.90
N THR A 557 16.11 6.41 -24.56
CA THR A 557 15.67 7.73 -24.11
C THR A 557 15.05 7.66 -22.72
N THR A 558 14.24 6.63 -22.48
CA THR A 558 13.58 6.42 -21.18
C THR A 558 14.57 5.99 -20.10
N LEU A 559 15.52 5.09 -20.41
CA LEU A 559 16.59 4.70 -19.48
C LEU A 559 17.49 5.88 -19.09
N ASN A 560 17.87 6.70 -20.07
CA ASN A 560 18.69 7.87 -19.83
C ASN A 560 17.96 8.89 -18.94
N TYR A 561 16.66 9.08 -19.17
CA TYR A 561 15.82 9.90 -18.28
C TYR A 561 15.78 9.34 -16.86
N ILE A 562 15.48 8.04 -16.69
CA ILE A 562 15.46 7.38 -15.37
C ILE A 562 16.80 7.60 -14.66
N THR A 563 17.91 7.36 -15.35
CA THR A 563 19.25 7.51 -14.78
C THR A 563 19.52 8.95 -14.36
N SER A 564 19.23 9.92 -15.23
CA SER A 564 19.38 11.35 -14.93
C SER A 564 18.53 11.78 -13.72
N TYR A 565 17.28 11.32 -13.66
CA TYR A 565 16.38 11.60 -12.53
C TYR A 565 16.91 11.03 -11.21
N ILE A 566 17.41 9.80 -11.24
CA ILE A 566 18.00 9.15 -10.07
C ILE A 566 19.27 9.88 -9.62
N GLU A 567 20.13 10.31 -10.54
CA GLU A 567 21.33 11.09 -10.22
C GLU A 567 21.00 12.43 -9.58
N LEU A 568 19.99 13.15 -10.09
CA LEU A 568 19.49 14.39 -9.47
C LEU A 568 19.02 14.13 -8.03
N ARG A 569 18.21 13.10 -7.81
CA ARG A 569 17.73 12.72 -6.48
C ARG A 569 18.88 12.36 -5.52
N LYS A 570 19.90 11.65 -6.01
CA LYS A 570 21.10 11.36 -5.21
C LYS A 570 21.85 12.63 -4.85
N ASN A 571 22.02 13.54 -5.79
CA ASN A 571 22.68 14.83 -5.56
C ASN A 571 21.90 15.70 -4.57
N ASP A 572 20.57 15.72 -4.66
CA ASP A 572 19.68 16.42 -3.72
C ASP A 572 19.71 15.81 -2.32
N ALA A 573 19.74 14.48 -2.22
CA ALA A 573 19.91 13.80 -0.94
C ALA A 573 21.27 14.15 -0.32
N LEU A 574 22.34 14.14 -1.12
CA LEU A 574 23.69 14.50 -0.69
C LEU A 574 23.81 15.98 -0.27
N SER A 575 23.11 16.89 -0.95
CA SER A 575 23.13 18.32 -0.63
C SER A 575 22.32 18.64 0.63
N ASN A 576 21.13 18.04 0.79
CA ASN A 576 20.23 18.25 1.93
C ASN A 576 20.72 17.61 3.23
N LEU A 577 21.51 16.53 3.17
CA LEU A 577 22.03 15.81 4.34
C LEU A 577 23.38 16.29 4.85
N LYS A 578 23.96 17.37 4.30
CA LYS A 578 25.11 18.09 4.88
C LYS A 578 24.86 18.60 6.32
N ALA A 579 23.65 18.42 6.86
CA ALA A 579 23.26 18.86 8.20
C ALA A 579 22.95 17.78 9.26
N LYS A 580 22.99 16.44 9.02
CA LYS A 580 22.94 15.41 10.11
C LYS A 580 23.01 13.94 9.64
N ILE A 581 23.94 13.19 10.28
CA ILE A 581 23.98 11.72 10.49
C ILE A 581 24.13 10.84 9.23
N GLU A 582 25.32 10.25 9.05
CA GLU A 582 25.69 9.30 7.97
C GLU A 582 24.70 8.13 7.81
N ALA A 583 24.16 7.58 8.90
CA ALA A 583 23.21 6.47 8.86
C ALA A 583 21.87 6.81 8.16
N LYS A 584 21.42 8.07 8.25
CA LYS A 584 20.20 8.51 7.53
C LYS A 584 20.46 8.65 6.03
N LEU A 585 21.64 9.15 5.67
CA LEU A 585 22.04 9.27 4.26
C LEU A 585 22.13 7.90 3.59
N SER A 586 22.75 6.92 4.24
CA SER A 586 22.82 5.55 3.70
C SER A 586 21.43 4.97 3.44
N SER A 587 20.49 5.16 4.37
CA SER A 587 19.12 4.66 4.21
C SER A 587 18.35 5.39 3.10
N GLU A 588 18.53 6.70 2.93
CA GLU A 588 17.90 7.44 1.84
C GLU A 588 18.48 7.07 0.47
N LEU A 589 19.81 6.88 0.37
CA LEU A 589 20.44 6.42 -0.87
C LEU A 589 19.96 5.02 -1.27
N GLU A 590 19.81 4.11 -0.30
CA GLU A 590 19.26 2.77 -0.54
C GLU A 590 17.82 2.85 -1.08
N LYS A 591 16.97 3.73 -0.55
CA LYS A 591 15.62 3.98 -1.10
C LYS A 591 15.66 4.49 -2.54
N ILE A 592 16.61 5.36 -2.86
CA ILE A 592 16.78 5.89 -4.22
C ILE A 592 17.24 4.77 -5.18
N ASP A 593 18.13 3.87 -4.75
CA ASP A 593 18.54 2.73 -5.55
C ASP A 593 17.39 1.72 -5.77
N LEU A 594 16.59 1.44 -4.74
CA LEU A 594 15.37 0.65 -4.87
C LEU A 594 14.37 1.28 -5.84
N LEU A 595 14.28 2.62 -5.86
CA LEU A 595 13.45 3.33 -6.82
C LEU A 595 13.97 3.15 -8.26
N LYS A 596 15.28 3.28 -8.48
CA LYS A 596 15.88 3.03 -9.81
C LYS A 596 15.50 1.64 -10.31
N ASP A 597 15.63 0.65 -9.45
CA ASP A 597 15.32 -0.74 -9.75
C ASP A 597 13.83 -0.95 -10.10
N SER A 598 12.93 -0.32 -9.34
CA SER A 598 11.50 -0.34 -9.64
C SER A 598 11.17 0.30 -10.99
N LEU A 599 11.78 1.43 -11.32
CA LEU A 599 11.53 2.11 -12.61
C LEU A 599 12.05 1.30 -13.80
N ILE A 600 13.23 0.68 -13.69
CA ILE A 600 13.76 -0.21 -14.74
C ILE A 600 12.84 -1.41 -14.92
N LYS A 601 12.29 -1.95 -13.83
CA LYS A 601 11.31 -3.05 -13.87
C LYS A 601 10.04 -2.65 -14.62
N GLU A 602 9.43 -1.50 -14.31
CA GLU A 602 8.24 -1.00 -15.01
C GLU A 602 8.51 -0.75 -16.50
N LEU A 603 9.68 -0.18 -16.84
CA LEU A 603 10.11 -0.05 -18.24
C LEU A 603 10.21 -1.40 -18.95
N THR A 604 10.78 -2.41 -18.28
CA THR A 604 10.93 -3.77 -18.81
C THR A 604 9.58 -4.43 -19.08
N ILE A 605 8.63 -4.28 -18.15
CA ILE A 605 7.24 -4.75 -18.30
C ILE A 605 6.57 -4.07 -19.49
N SER A 606 6.67 -2.74 -19.58
CA SER A 606 6.08 -1.95 -20.66
C SER A 606 6.69 -2.27 -22.03
N LEU A 607 8.01 -2.49 -22.09
CA LEU A 607 8.68 -2.93 -23.31
C LEU A 607 8.23 -4.33 -23.75
N SER A 608 8.12 -5.28 -22.82
CA SER A 608 7.63 -6.63 -23.10
C SER A 608 6.19 -6.59 -23.64
N ARG A 609 5.32 -5.74 -23.06
CA ARG A 609 3.96 -5.49 -23.56
C ARG A 609 3.98 -4.86 -24.96
N ALA A 610 4.80 -3.86 -25.20
CA ALA A 610 4.91 -3.21 -26.50
C ALA A 610 5.38 -4.19 -27.59
N ARG A 611 6.38 -5.03 -27.28
CA ARG A 611 6.84 -6.09 -28.16
C ARG A 611 5.72 -7.07 -28.50
N TYR A 612 4.95 -7.50 -27.50
CA TYR A 612 3.80 -8.39 -27.71
C TYR A 612 2.77 -7.76 -28.65
N LEU A 613 2.37 -6.50 -28.43
CA LEU A 613 1.43 -5.80 -29.31
C LEU A 613 1.97 -5.68 -30.74
N LEU A 614 3.22 -5.27 -30.91
CA LEU A 614 3.86 -5.09 -32.21
C LEU A 614 3.99 -6.42 -32.98
N SER A 615 4.16 -7.55 -32.29
CA SER A 615 4.20 -8.87 -32.93
C SER A 615 2.85 -9.31 -33.51
N ASN A 616 1.74 -8.67 -33.12
CA ASN A 616 0.39 -8.99 -33.58
C ASN A 616 -0.14 -8.03 -34.66
N ILE A 617 0.64 -7.02 -35.08
CA ILE A 617 0.22 -6.04 -36.10
C ILE A 617 1.20 -6.00 -37.29
N PRO A 618 0.72 -5.79 -38.53
CA PRO A 618 1.58 -5.79 -39.71
C PRO A 618 2.47 -4.54 -39.81
N ASP A 619 2.02 -3.40 -39.32
CA ASP A 619 2.73 -2.11 -39.42
C ASP A 619 3.71 -1.85 -38.27
N SER A 620 4.33 -2.91 -37.73
CA SER A 620 5.15 -2.83 -36.52
C SER A 620 6.33 -1.86 -36.64
N ASN A 621 6.86 -1.62 -37.84
CA ASN A 621 7.96 -0.69 -38.08
C ASN A 621 7.55 0.79 -38.14
N MET A 622 6.26 1.10 -38.24
CA MET A 622 5.79 2.48 -38.24
C MET A 622 6.04 3.11 -36.85
N PRO A 623 6.69 4.28 -36.76
CA PRO A 623 6.90 4.93 -35.47
C PRO A 623 5.57 5.47 -34.90
N PRO A 624 5.42 5.58 -33.58
CA PRO A 624 4.18 6.01 -32.94
C PRO A 624 3.82 7.48 -33.23
N ILE A 625 4.82 8.34 -33.42
CA ILE A 625 4.60 9.77 -33.67
C ILE A 625 5.22 10.16 -35.01
N CYS A 626 4.50 10.97 -35.78
CA CYS A 626 4.97 11.55 -37.03
C CYS A 626 4.94 13.08 -36.94
N ILE A 627 6.10 13.71 -37.17
CA ILE A 627 6.19 15.17 -37.34
C ILE A 627 5.59 15.53 -38.70
N LEU A 628 4.68 16.51 -38.70
CA LEU A 628 4.04 16.94 -39.95
C LEU A 628 5.02 17.73 -40.82
N THR A 629 4.98 17.46 -42.12
CA THR A 629 5.68 18.26 -43.12
C THR A 629 5.06 19.64 -43.26
N GLU A 630 5.80 20.61 -43.81
CA GLU A 630 5.26 21.97 -44.04
C GLU A 630 3.95 21.98 -44.84
N ILE A 631 3.80 21.05 -45.79
CA ILE A 631 2.58 20.89 -46.60
C ILE A 631 1.42 20.37 -45.75
N GLU A 632 1.66 19.37 -44.89
CA GLU A 632 0.63 18.85 -43.99
C GLU A 632 0.21 19.90 -42.95
N VAL A 633 1.16 20.69 -42.42
CA VAL A 633 0.85 21.82 -41.54
C VAL A 633 0.03 22.88 -42.27
N LEU A 634 0.41 23.24 -43.50
CA LEU A 634 -0.35 24.18 -44.32
C LEU A 634 -1.78 23.68 -44.56
N ASN A 635 -1.95 22.39 -44.85
CA ASN A 635 -3.27 21.77 -45.01
C ASN A 635 -4.07 21.77 -43.70
N TYR A 636 -3.43 21.57 -42.55
CA TYR A 636 -4.10 21.68 -41.25
C TYR A 636 -4.54 23.11 -40.95
N LEU A 637 -3.70 24.12 -41.23
CA LEU A 637 -4.05 25.51 -40.96
C LEU A 637 -5.06 26.07 -41.98
N TRP A 638 -4.93 25.71 -43.26
CA TRP A 638 -5.63 26.38 -44.36
C TRP A 638 -6.20 25.48 -45.47
N GLY A 639 -6.14 24.15 -45.31
CA GLY A 639 -6.68 23.19 -46.25
C GLY A 639 -8.20 23.10 -46.23
N ASP A 640 -8.76 22.15 -46.98
CA ASP A 640 -10.21 21.96 -47.13
C ASP A 640 -10.77 20.81 -46.28
N ASP A 641 -9.93 20.16 -45.46
CA ASP A 641 -10.38 19.16 -44.47
C ASP A 641 -11.29 19.82 -43.43
N CYS A 642 -12.33 19.12 -42.97
CA CYS A 642 -13.25 19.62 -41.95
C CYS A 642 -12.54 20.00 -40.64
N ASN A 643 -11.41 19.35 -40.33
CA ASN A 643 -10.62 19.62 -39.14
C ASN A 643 -9.63 20.78 -39.30
N SER A 644 -9.52 21.36 -40.51
CA SER A 644 -8.62 22.49 -40.73
C SER A 644 -9.06 23.72 -39.94
N ILE A 645 -8.10 24.52 -39.47
CA ILE A 645 -8.37 25.75 -38.71
C ILE A 645 -9.27 26.70 -39.52
N LYS A 646 -9.02 26.82 -40.83
CA LYS A 646 -9.87 27.58 -41.77
C LYS A 646 -11.33 27.12 -41.76
N ASN A 647 -11.58 25.81 -41.84
CA ASN A 647 -12.95 25.30 -41.85
C ASN A 647 -13.61 25.39 -40.48
N GLN A 648 -12.88 25.14 -39.39
CA GLN A 648 -13.39 25.35 -38.03
C GLN A 648 -13.85 26.81 -37.83
N LEU A 649 -13.09 27.77 -38.34
CA LEU A 649 -13.49 29.19 -38.35
C LEU A 649 -14.74 29.43 -39.20
N ASN A 650 -14.80 28.86 -40.41
CA ASN A 650 -15.98 29.01 -41.27
C ASN A 650 -17.26 28.44 -40.61
N THR A 651 -17.17 27.28 -39.97
CA THR A 651 -18.27 26.64 -39.24
C THR A 651 -18.71 27.49 -38.06
N LEU A 652 -17.77 28.00 -37.26
CA LEU A 652 -18.09 28.85 -36.11
C LEU A 652 -18.84 30.13 -36.52
N PHE A 653 -18.45 30.74 -37.64
CA PHE A 653 -19.01 31.98 -38.17
C PHE A 653 -20.02 31.77 -39.31
N GLU A 654 -20.62 30.59 -39.43
CA GLU A 654 -21.62 30.31 -40.47
C GLU A 654 -22.89 31.16 -40.25
N ASN A 655 -23.27 31.36 -38.99
CA ASN A 655 -24.48 32.08 -38.58
C ASN A 655 -24.21 33.51 -38.05
N ASP A 656 -22.95 33.92 -37.93
CA ASP A 656 -22.56 35.20 -37.34
C ASP A 656 -21.84 36.09 -38.37
N ILE A 657 -22.30 37.33 -38.53
CA ILE A 657 -22.12 38.20 -39.72
C ILE A 657 -20.71 38.83 -39.77
N SER A 658 -19.65 38.08 -39.49
CA SER A 658 -18.29 38.55 -39.74
C SER A 658 -17.90 38.26 -41.20
N VAL A 659 -18.52 39.00 -42.13
CA VAL A 659 -18.23 38.95 -43.58
C VAL A 659 -16.72 39.04 -43.85
N LYS A 660 -15.99 39.78 -43.00
CA LYS A 660 -14.54 39.91 -43.08
C LYS A 660 -13.79 38.63 -42.72
N VAL A 661 -14.21 37.85 -41.71
CA VAL A 661 -13.58 36.55 -41.42
C VAL A 661 -13.84 35.58 -42.57
N GLN A 662 -15.09 35.51 -43.06
CA GLN A 662 -15.44 34.66 -44.21
C GLN A 662 -14.71 35.08 -45.50
N ASN A 663 -14.37 36.36 -45.67
CA ASN A 663 -13.57 36.83 -46.81
C ASN A 663 -12.08 36.52 -46.63
N LEU A 664 -11.54 36.66 -45.42
CA LEU A 664 -10.15 36.33 -45.11
C LEU A 664 -9.90 34.83 -45.32
N THR A 665 -10.81 33.96 -44.88
CA THR A 665 -10.69 32.49 -45.05
C THR A 665 -10.82 32.04 -46.50
N LYS A 666 -11.43 32.84 -47.40
CA LYS A 666 -11.52 32.55 -48.85
C LYS A 666 -10.25 32.88 -49.62
N LYS A 667 -9.27 33.56 -49.00
CA LYS A 667 -8.01 33.91 -49.66
C LYS A 667 -7.18 32.65 -49.92
N PRO A 668 -6.71 32.42 -51.16
CA PRO A 668 -5.78 31.33 -51.43
C PRO A 668 -4.43 31.60 -50.77
N ILE A 669 -3.85 30.59 -50.15
CA ILE A 669 -2.56 30.66 -49.45
C ILE A 669 -1.62 29.62 -50.01
N ASN A 670 -0.38 30.02 -50.30
CA ASN A 670 0.60 29.18 -50.98
C ASN A 670 1.74 28.69 -50.08
N ASN A 671 1.91 29.26 -48.89
CA ASN A 671 2.95 28.85 -47.94
C ASN A 671 2.52 29.04 -46.47
N LEU A 672 3.28 28.40 -45.57
CA LEU A 672 2.99 28.36 -44.14
C LEU A 672 3.05 29.75 -43.47
N ASN A 673 3.97 30.61 -43.88
CA ASN A 673 4.11 31.95 -43.28
C ASN A 673 2.92 32.85 -43.62
N GLU A 674 2.40 32.75 -44.85
CA GLU A 674 1.16 33.39 -45.24
C GLU A 674 -0.02 32.89 -44.40
N ALA A 675 -0.15 31.56 -44.19
CA ALA A 675 -1.20 30.99 -43.36
C ALA A 675 -1.18 31.53 -41.93
N ARG A 676 0.00 31.52 -41.29
CA ARG A 676 0.19 32.09 -39.95
C ARG A 676 -0.15 33.58 -39.90
N THR A 677 0.27 34.35 -40.91
CA THR A 677 -0.03 35.78 -41.01
C THR A 677 -1.53 36.04 -41.12
N GLU A 678 -2.25 35.26 -41.93
CA GLU A 678 -3.70 35.40 -42.06
C GLU A 678 -4.44 34.98 -40.77
N LEU A 679 -3.97 33.95 -40.05
CA LEU A 679 -4.51 33.61 -38.72
C LEU A 679 -4.35 34.76 -37.72
N LEU A 680 -3.18 35.44 -37.71
CA LEU A 680 -2.95 36.60 -36.85
C LEU A 680 -3.85 37.79 -37.21
N LYS A 681 -4.10 38.04 -38.51
CA LYS A 681 -5.07 39.07 -38.94
C LYS A 681 -6.49 38.76 -38.50
N ILE A 682 -6.90 37.48 -38.53
CA ILE A 682 -8.20 37.04 -38.03
C ILE A 682 -8.27 37.26 -36.52
N LYS A 683 -7.22 36.88 -35.78
CA LYS A 683 -7.07 37.15 -34.34
C LYS A 683 -7.25 38.65 -34.03
N ASP A 684 -6.53 39.54 -34.70
CA ASP A 684 -6.64 40.99 -34.48
C ASP A 684 -8.05 41.49 -34.76
N HIS A 685 -8.67 41.04 -35.86
CA HIS A 685 -10.05 41.40 -36.22
C HIS A 685 -11.08 40.97 -35.15
N LEU A 686 -10.92 39.77 -34.58
CA LEU A 686 -11.78 39.26 -33.51
C LEU A 686 -11.63 40.08 -32.22
N LYS A 687 -10.42 40.58 -31.92
CA LYS A 687 -10.16 41.42 -30.76
C LYS A 687 -10.69 42.85 -30.92
N GLU A 688 -10.54 43.43 -32.11
CA GLU A 688 -10.92 44.83 -32.41
C GLU A 688 -12.43 45.05 -32.55
N ASN A 689 -13.14 44.21 -33.32
CA ASN A 689 -14.53 44.49 -33.71
C ASN A 689 -15.59 44.02 -32.71
N GLN A 690 -15.20 43.30 -31.66
CA GLN A 690 -16.10 42.69 -30.69
C GLN A 690 -15.55 42.86 -29.25
N SER A 691 -15.13 44.09 -28.91
CA SER A 691 -14.39 44.42 -27.68
C SER A 691 -15.03 43.93 -26.37
N ASN A 692 -16.34 43.69 -26.35
CA ASN A 692 -17.08 43.17 -25.19
C ASN A 692 -17.42 41.67 -25.25
N ASN A 693 -17.14 40.97 -26.36
CA ASN A 693 -17.39 39.54 -26.48
C ASN A 693 -16.13 38.73 -26.12
N TRP A 694 -16.09 38.25 -24.88
CA TRP A 694 -14.96 37.49 -24.36
C TRP A 694 -14.79 36.12 -24.99
N ILE A 695 -15.83 35.55 -25.60
CA ILE A 695 -15.73 34.29 -26.37
C ILE A 695 -14.75 34.49 -27.53
N TYR A 696 -14.88 35.58 -28.28
CA TYR A 696 -14.00 35.89 -29.40
C TYR A 696 -12.58 36.23 -28.98
N LYS A 697 -12.40 36.85 -27.80
CA LYS A 697 -11.06 37.06 -27.22
C LYS A 697 -10.39 35.74 -26.86
N GLY A 698 -11.13 34.80 -26.28
CA GLY A 698 -10.62 33.45 -25.99
C GLY A 698 -10.21 32.71 -27.26
N ILE A 699 -11.07 32.70 -28.28
CA ILE A 699 -10.75 32.09 -29.60
C ILE A 699 -9.53 32.76 -30.24
N ALA A 700 -9.42 34.10 -30.16
CA ALA A 700 -8.27 34.83 -30.65
C ALA A 700 -6.97 34.40 -29.93
N ASP A 701 -6.99 34.20 -28.61
CA ASP A 701 -5.82 33.69 -27.90
C ASP A 701 -5.42 32.28 -28.38
N ILE A 702 -6.38 31.40 -28.68
CA ILE A 702 -6.09 30.06 -29.25
C ILE A 702 -5.51 30.15 -30.67
N LEU A 703 -6.05 31.03 -31.52
CA LEU A 703 -5.50 31.30 -32.86
C LEU A 703 -4.07 31.81 -32.79
N HIS A 704 -3.78 32.67 -31.81
CA HIS A 704 -2.43 33.19 -31.57
C HIS A 704 -1.47 32.06 -31.19
N LEU A 705 -1.80 31.24 -30.20
CA LEU A 705 -0.99 30.08 -29.82
C LEU A 705 -0.77 29.13 -31.02
N THR A 706 -1.82 28.90 -31.83
CA THR A 706 -1.75 28.06 -33.03
C THR A 706 -0.79 28.63 -34.08
N ALA A 707 -0.83 29.95 -34.32
CA ALA A 707 0.01 30.61 -35.31
C ALA A 707 1.50 30.61 -34.92
N TYR A 708 1.80 30.73 -33.62
CA TYR A 708 3.17 30.71 -33.10
C TYR A 708 3.77 29.30 -32.99
N ASN A 709 2.94 28.26 -32.99
CA ASN A 709 3.45 26.89 -32.90
C ASN A 709 4.36 26.55 -34.09
N GLN A 710 5.54 26.01 -33.79
CA GLN A 710 6.56 25.61 -34.78
C GLN A 710 6.67 24.09 -34.95
N LEU A 711 6.05 23.30 -34.08
CA LEU A 711 6.08 21.83 -34.15
C LEU A 711 4.67 21.30 -34.14
N PHE A 712 4.26 20.71 -35.25
CA PHE A 712 3.03 19.96 -35.36
C PHE A 712 3.35 18.50 -35.59
N PHE A 713 2.62 17.62 -34.92
CA PHE A 713 2.79 16.18 -35.04
C PHE A 713 1.45 15.48 -34.94
N ARG A 714 1.41 14.20 -35.32
CA ARG A 714 0.27 13.31 -35.13
C ARG A 714 0.70 11.99 -34.54
N PHE A 715 -0.22 11.34 -33.84
CA PHE A 715 -0.08 9.94 -33.49
C PHE A 715 -0.45 9.08 -34.71
N ASN A 716 0.38 8.12 -35.07
CA ASN A 716 0.11 7.22 -36.18
C ASN A 716 -0.86 6.12 -35.72
N ALA A 717 -2.01 5.98 -36.38
CA ALA A 717 -2.98 4.95 -36.02
C ALA A 717 -2.48 3.56 -36.44
N TYR A 718 -2.36 2.65 -35.48
CA TYR A 718 -2.06 1.25 -35.77
C TYR A 718 -3.34 0.49 -36.13
N GLN A 719 -3.19 -0.63 -36.85
CA GLN A 719 -4.32 -1.51 -37.14
C GLN A 719 -4.86 -2.10 -35.83
N SER A 720 -6.15 -1.88 -35.55
CA SER A 720 -6.85 -2.54 -34.46
C SER A 720 -6.87 -4.06 -34.68
N PHE A 721 -6.73 -4.82 -33.61
CA PHE A 721 -6.80 -6.28 -33.67
C PHE A 721 -7.46 -6.86 -32.42
N THR A 722 -7.98 -8.07 -32.55
CA THR A 722 -8.54 -8.83 -31.44
C THR A 722 -7.54 -9.87 -30.99
N SER A 723 -7.35 -10.00 -29.68
CA SER A 723 -6.49 -11.03 -29.10
C SER A 723 -6.96 -12.44 -29.47
N LYS A 724 -6.08 -13.42 -29.23
CA LYS A 724 -6.50 -14.83 -29.22
C LYS A 724 -7.53 -15.07 -28.12
N ASN A 725 -8.37 -16.10 -28.27
CA ASN A 725 -9.34 -16.47 -27.23
C ASN A 725 -8.63 -16.84 -25.93
N ILE A 726 -9.08 -16.22 -24.84
CA ILE A 726 -8.60 -16.38 -23.47
C ILE A 726 -9.67 -17.14 -22.72
N ARG A 727 -9.30 -18.30 -22.18
CA ARG A 727 -10.21 -19.10 -21.35
C ARG A 727 -10.15 -18.61 -19.92
N LEU A 728 -11.26 -18.08 -19.43
CA LEU A 728 -11.43 -17.57 -18.07
C LEU A 728 -12.27 -18.55 -17.26
N LYS A 729 -11.76 -18.96 -16.10
CA LYS A 729 -12.45 -19.83 -15.14
C LYS A 729 -13.26 -19.02 -14.14
N ASN A 730 -14.25 -19.66 -13.54
CA ASN A 730 -15.03 -19.09 -12.44
C ASN A 730 -14.22 -18.48 -11.31
N CYS A 731 -13.12 -19.11 -10.89
CA CYS A 731 -12.29 -18.61 -9.79
C CYS A 731 -11.63 -17.25 -10.11
N GLU A 732 -11.51 -16.91 -11.40
CA GLU A 732 -10.93 -15.66 -11.90
C GLU A 732 -11.98 -14.54 -12.01
N LEU A 733 -13.24 -14.91 -12.26
CA LEU A 733 -14.37 -13.99 -12.43
C LEU A 733 -15.11 -13.71 -11.11
N TYR A 734 -15.23 -14.73 -10.25
CA TYR A 734 -16.08 -14.70 -9.05
C TYR A 734 -15.28 -14.95 -7.76
N ASN A 735 -15.83 -14.44 -6.65
CA ASN A 735 -15.28 -14.60 -5.30
C ASN A 735 -15.97 -15.69 -4.47
N PHE A 736 -17.00 -16.34 -5.03
CA PHE A 736 -17.76 -17.39 -4.37
C PHE A 736 -17.73 -18.65 -5.23
N GLU A 737 -17.94 -19.81 -4.61
CA GLU A 737 -18.14 -21.06 -5.34
C GLU A 737 -19.36 -20.91 -6.26
N CYS A 738 -19.12 -20.92 -7.56
CA CYS A 738 -20.19 -21.20 -8.51
C CYS A 738 -20.46 -22.70 -8.42
N SER A 739 -21.72 -23.09 -8.22
CA SER A 739 -22.13 -24.49 -8.11
C SER A 739 -21.91 -25.30 -9.40
N GLU A 740 -21.60 -24.63 -10.51
CA GLU A 740 -21.34 -25.23 -11.82
C GLU A 740 -19.96 -24.80 -12.32
N TYR A 741 -19.23 -25.73 -12.97
CA TYR A 741 -17.98 -25.40 -13.65
C TYR A 741 -18.28 -24.56 -14.89
N TYR A 742 -17.93 -23.28 -14.86
CA TYR A 742 -18.14 -22.34 -15.95
C TYR A 742 -16.78 -21.80 -16.42
N GLU A 743 -16.57 -21.92 -17.73
CA GLU A 743 -15.47 -21.36 -18.47
C GLU A 743 -16.07 -20.43 -19.53
N GLU A 744 -15.61 -19.19 -19.56
CA GLU A 744 -15.93 -18.23 -20.62
C GLU A 744 -14.71 -18.14 -21.56
N GLU A 745 -14.96 -18.17 -22.87
CA GLU A 745 -13.96 -17.68 -23.82
C GLU A 745 -14.19 -16.18 -23.99
N SER A 746 -13.18 -15.41 -23.59
CA SER A 746 -13.14 -13.97 -23.73
C SER A 746 -12.02 -13.58 -24.69
N ASN A 747 -12.07 -12.37 -25.23
CA ASN A 747 -11.00 -11.78 -26.01
C ASN A 747 -10.95 -10.28 -25.71
N PHE A 748 -9.81 -9.67 -26.03
CA PHE A 748 -9.60 -8.24 -25.85
C PHE A 748 -9.43 -7.57 -27.22
N GLU A 749 -10.12 -6.46 -27.40
CA GLU A 749 -10.01 -5.63 -28.62
C GLU A 749 -9.00 -4.51 -28.37
N TYR A 750 -7.88 -4.56 -29.08
CA TYR A 750 -6.89 -3.50 -29.09
C TYR A 750 -7.27 -2.45 -30.13
N ASP A 751 -7.54 -1.22 -29.66
CA ASP A 751 -7.66 -0.07 -30.56
C ASP A 751 -6.28 0.39 -31.09
N GLY A 752 -6.30 1.12 -32.21
CA GLY A 752 -5.10 1.63 -32.88
C GLY A 752 -4.27 2.66 -32.09
N GLU A 753 -4.73 3.08 -30.91
CA GLU A 753 -4.05 4.04 -30.04
C GLU A 753 -3.45 3.38 -28.78
N HIS A 754 -3.69 2.08 -28.56
CA HIS A 754 -3.30 1.38 -27.34
C HIS A 754 -1.79 1.43 -27.09
N LEU A 755 -0.98 1.32 -28.15
CA LEU A 755 0.47 1.41 -28.04
C LEU A 755 0.94 2.80 -27.56
N HIS A 756 0.28 3.87 -27.99
CA HIS A 756 0.62 5.22 -27.53
C HIS A 756 0.36 5.37 -26.03
N ARG A 757 -0.81 4.91 -25.58
CA ARG A 757 -1.20 4.90 -24.18
C ARG A 757 -0.22 4.09 -23.33
N LEU A 758 0.19 2.92 -23.81
CA LEU A 758 1.18 2.08 -23.14
C LEU A 758 2.54 2.78 -22.99
N LEU A 759 3.11 3.32 -24.06
CA LEU A 759 4.45 3.90 -24.03
C LEU A 759 4.49 5.25 -23.32
N ALA A 760 3.44 6.08 -23.48
CA ALA A 760 3.30 7.33 -22.74
C ALA A 760 2.98 7.06 -21.25
N GLY A 761 2.40 5.90 -20.94
CA GLY A 761 2.07 5.42 -19.61
C GLY A 761 3.03 4.39 -19.04
N TRP A 762 4.28 4.29 -19.51
CA TRP A 762 5.15 3.14 -19.23
C TRP A 762 5.39 2.82 -17.74
N ASN A 763 5.16 3.78 -16.84
CA ASN A 763 5.27 3.64 -15.39
C ASN A 763 3.95 3.82 -14.64
N SER A 764 2.81 3.77 -15.33
CA SER A 764 1.47 3.93 -14.74
C SER A 764 0.47 3.03 -15.45
N ARG A 765 -0.19 2.19 -14.65
CA ARG A 765 -1.12 1.17 -15.19
C ARG A 765 -2.38 1.80 -15.76
N ASP A 766 -2.75 2.99 -15.30
CA ASP A 766 -4.01 3.67 -15.64
C ASP A 766 -4.06 4.20 -17.08
N TYR A 767 -2.93 4.66 -17.63
CA TYR A 767 -2.90 5.25 -18.97
C TYR A 767 -3.23 4.24 -20.06
N ALA A 768 -2.70 3.02 -19.97
CA ALA A 768 -2.94 1.97 -20.95
C ALA A 768 -4.42 1.55 -21.02
N ALA A 769 -5.11 1.57 -19.87
CA ALA A 769 -6.49 1.11 -19.74
C ALA A 769 -7.54 2.20 -20.02
N ASN A 770 -7.19 3.50 -19.87
CA ASN A 770 -8.18 4.57 -19.93
C ASN A 770 -7.81 5.71 -20.90
N LYS A 771 -8.52 5.75 -22.03
CA LYS A 771 -8.37 6.80 -23.06
C LYS A 771 -8.62 8.21 -22.52
N SER A 772 -9.57 8.38 -21.59
CA SER A 772 -9.91 9.68 -21.00
C SER A 772 -8.76 10.23 -20.14
N ILE A 773 -8.04 9.37 -19.41
CA ILE A 773 -6.89 9.78 -18.60
C ILE A 773 -5.76 10.31 -19.49
N MET A 774 -5.44 9.62 -20.58
CA MET A 774 -4.47 10.12 -21.55
C MET A 774 -4.94 11.45 -22.13
N PHE A 775 -6.17 11.52 -22.63
CA PHE A 775 -6.72 12.73 -23.23
C PHE A 775 -6.66 13.95 -22.31
N ASN A 776 -7.06 13.80 -21.04
CA ASN A 776 -6.98 14.87 -20.06
C ASN A 776 -5.54 15.36 -19.87
N GLY A 777 -4.55 14.48 -19.87
CA GLY A 777 -3.14 14.86 -19.81
C GLY A 777 -2.61 15.60 -21.05
N LEU A 778 -3.25 15.44 -22.23
CA LEU A 778 -2.84 16.11 -23.47
C LEU A 778 -3.31 17.57 -23.52
N LYS A 779 -4.43 17.89 -22.86
CA LYS A 779 -5.09 19.21 -22.89
C LYS A 779 -4.14 20.32 -22.44
N GLY A 780 -3.81 21.22 -23.35
CA GLY A 780 -2.97 22.37 -23.09
C GLY A 780 -1.54 22.19 -23.57
N PRO A 781 -0.66 21.48 -22.84
CA PRO A 781 0.73 21.31 -23.23
C PRO A 781 0.88 20.70 -24.62
N LEU A 782 0.04 19.76 -25.03
CA LEU A 782 0.18 19.04 -26.30
C LEU A 782 -0.97 19.31 -27.28
N LEU A 783 -2.16 19.64 -26.77
CA LEU A 783 -3.37 19.84 -27.57
C LEU A 783 -4.00 21.20 -27.24
N LEU A 784 -4.23 22.03 -28.25
CA LEU A 784 -5.02 23.25 -28.09
C LEU A 784 -6.53 22.98 -28.21
N PRO A 785 -7.39 23.84 -27.63
CA PRO A 785 -8.84 23.73 -27.78
C PRO A 785 -9.33 23.77 -29.23
N SER A 786 -10.48 23.13 -29.48
CA SER A 786 -11.15 23.17 -30.78
C SER A 786 -11.72 24.56 -31.03
N ILE A 787 -11.48 25.17 -32.19
CA ILE A 787 -11.98 26.53 -32.48
C ILE A 787 -13.49 26.53 -32.72
N GLN A 788 -13.99 25.54 -33.45
CA GLN A 788 -15.41 25.42 -33.77
C GLN A 788 -16.27 25.13 -32.55
N ASN A 789 -15.75 24.31 -31.62
CA ASN A 789 -16.50 23.88 -30.43
C ASN A 789 -16.21 24.75 -29.21
N SER A 790 -15.13 25.52 -29.19
CA SER A 790 -14.79 26.35 -28.03
C SER A 790 -15.78 27.49 -27.86
N GLN A 791 -16.61 27.36 -26.82
CA GLN A 791 -17.45 28.44 -26.32
C GLN A 791 -17.09 28.68 -24.86
N PRO A 792 -16.11 29.54 -24.56
CA PRO A 792 -15.63 29.69 -23.21
C PRO A 792 -16.59 30.50 -22.36
N SER A 793 -17.59 29.81 -21.83
CA SER A 793 -18.43 30.27 -20.74
C SER A 793 -17.50 30.70 -19.62
N PHE A 794 -17.62 31.94 -19.14
CA PHE A 794 -16.82 32.53 -18.06
C PHE A 794 -15.40 33.05 -18.42
N TYR A 795 -14.99 33.08 -19.70
CA TYR A 795 -13.80 33.83 -20.09
C TYR A 795 -14.06 35.32 -19.88
N ASN A 796 -13.19 36.00 -19.13
CA ASN A 796 -13.24 37.43 -18.87
C ASN A 796 -11.81 37.93 -18.58
N GLU A 797 -11.65 39.22 -18.33
CA GLU A 797 -10.33 39.82 -18.11
C GLU A 797 -9.54 39.13 -16.98
N ILE A 798 -10.22 38.86 -15.85
CA ILE A 798 -9.59 38.28 -14.66
C ILE A 798 -9.25 36.81 -14.90
N SER A 799 -10.19 36.02 -15.43
CA SER A 799 -9.95 34.59 -15.70
C SER A 799 -8.90 34.40 -16.79
N ARG A 800 -8.88 35.25 -17.81
CA ARG A 800 -7.85 35.27 -18.86
C ARG A 800 -6.45 35.50 -18.29
N ILE A 801 -6.26 36.56 -17.49
CA ILE A 801 -4.94 36.87 -16.91
C ILE A 801 -4.46 35.73 -16.01
N LYS A 802 -5.35 35.21 -15.14
CA LYS A 802 -5.02 34.07 -14.28
C LYS A 802 -4.61 32.83 -15.08
N PHE A 803 -5.36 32.52 -16.12
CA PHE A 803 -5.12 31.37 -16.97
C PHE A 803 -3.78 31.47 -17.72
N LEU A 804 -3.52 32.61 -18.36
CA LEU A 804 -2.27 32.83 -19.10
C LEU A 804 -1.05 32.83 -18.19
N ASN A 805 -1.15 33.39 -16.98
CA ASN A 805 -0.07 33.32 -15.98
C ASN A 805 0.23 31.87 -15.58
N LYS A 806 -0.80 31.06 -15.31
CA LYS A 806 -0.64 29.63 -14.99
C LYS A 806 0.06 28.85 -16.11
N ILE A 807 -0.34 29.09 -17.36
CA ILE A 807 0.29 28.45 -18.53
C ILE A 807 1.76 28.86 -18.65
N PHE A 808 2.08 30.13 -18.40
CA PHE A 808 3.46 30.60 -18.47
C PHE A 808 4.34 30.05 -17.33
N GLU A 809 3.82 29.99 -16.10
CA GLU A 809 4.53 29.46 -14.93
C GLU A 809 4.75 27.93 -15.01
N ALA A 810 3.79 27.19 -15.57
CA ALA A 810 3.82 25.74 -15.63
C ALA A 810 3.41 25.20 -17.01
N PRO A 811 4.22 25.44 -18.06
CA PRO A 811 3.83 25.20 -19.47
C PRO A 811 3.57 23.73 -19.84
N LEU A 812 3.99 22.78 -19.02
CA LEU A 812 3.84 21.34 -19.25
C LEU A 812 2.76 20.68 -18.39
N VAL A 813 2.11 21.45 -17.50
CA VAL A 813 1.02 20.95 -16.67
C VAL A 813 -0.26 20.92 -17.50
N SER A 814 -1.03 19.84 -17.36
CA SER A 814 -2.31 19.72 -18.07
C SER A 814 -3.23 20.85 -17.66
N TRP A 815 -3.88 21.47 -18.64
CA TRP A 815 -4.85 22.52 -18.35
C TRP A 815 -6.04 21.96 -17.56
N SER A 816 -6.35 20.66 -17.63
CA SER A 816 -7.43 20.06 -16.84
C SER A 816 -7.27 20.20 -15.31
N GLU A 817 -6.07 20.53 -14.83
CA GLU A 817 -5.80 20.82 -13.41
C GLU A 817 -6.22 22.25 -13.00
N TYR A 818 -6.53 23.11 -13.97
CA TYR A 818 -6.96 24.48 -13.74
C TYR A 818 -8.47 24.59 -13.88
N GLU A 819 -9.13 25.15 -12.85
CA GLU A 819 -10.56 25.50 -12.95
C GLU A 819 -10.84 26.40 -14.17
N GLU A 820 -9.88 27.26 -14.53
CA GLU A 820 -9.93 28.15 -15.69
C GLU A 820 -9.77 27.41 -17.03
N ALA A 821 -9.44 26.12 -17.07
CA ALA A 821 -9.42 25.36 -18.32
C ALA A 821 -10.79 24.79 -18.70
N ASN A 822 -11.73 24.71 -17.76
CA ASN A 822 -13.15 24.43 -18.05
C ASN A 822 -13.79 25.53 -18.92
N LEU A 823 -13.06 26.63 -19.15
CA LEU A 823 -13.40 27.62 -20.14
C LEU A 823 -13.31 27.03 -21.55
N PHE A 824 -12.47 26.04 -21.86
CA PHE A 824 -12.28 25.61 -23.25
C PHE A 824 -12.82 24.20 -23.52
N ILE A 825 -13.27 23.97 -24.75
CA ILE A 825 -13.70 22.65 -25.23
C ILE A 825 -12.59 22.06 -26.09
N PHE A 826 -12.14 20.87 -25.70
CA PHE A 826 -11.13 20.10 -26.41
C PHE A 826 -11.79 18.99 -27.21
N ASP A 827 -11.25 18.71 -28.39
CA ASP A 827 -11.73 17.65 -29.26
C ASP A 827 -10.98 16.35 -28.97
N GLU A 828 -11.70 15.32 -28.53
CA GLU A 828 -11.16 13.98 -28.28
C GLU A 828 -10.72 13.27 -29.56
N GLU A 829 -11.22 13.69 -30.72
CA GLU A 829 -10.89 13.13 -32.03
C GLU A 829 -9.80 13.95 -32.76
N ALA A 830 -9.14 14.88 -32.07
CA ALA A 830 -8.09 15.71 -32.64
C ALA A 830 -6.96 14.86 -33.26
N LYS A 831 -6.63 15.15 -34.52
CA LYS A 831 -5.60 14.43 -35.30
C LYS A 831 -4.24 15.11 -35.31
N VAL A 832 -4.19 16.39 -34.92
CA VAL A 832 -2.98 17.21 -34.97
C VAL A 832 -2.72 17.79 -33.58
N PHE A 833 -1.48 17.64 -33.14
CA PHE A 833 -0.99 18.03 -31.82
C PHE A 833 0.22 18.95 -31.98
N GLY A 834 0.53 19.68 -30.92
CA GLY A 834 1.64 20.61 -30.86
C GLY A 834 1.23 21.99 -30.37
N THR A 835 2.07 22.58 -29.53
CA THR A 835 1.88 23.91 -28.98
C THR A 835 3.22 24.64 -28.87
N PRO A 836 3.23 25.98 -28.73
CA PRO A 836 4.46 26.72 -28.44
C PRO A 836 5.15 26.22 -27.16
N MET A 837 4.37 25.84 -26.13
CA MET A 837 4.89 25.31 -24.87
C MET A 837 5.70 24.03 -25.09
N PHE A 838 5.14 23.09 -25.86
CA PHE A 838 5.79 21.83 -26.13
C PHE A 838 6.99 21.99 -27.08
N TYR A 839 6.89 22.87 -28.07
CA TYR A 839 8.01 23.17 -28.96
C TYR A 839 9.24 23.65 -28.18
N ASP A 840 9.07 24.61 -27.28
CA ASP A 840 10.16 25.17 -26.50
C ASP A 840 10.77 24.13 -25.54
N TYR A 841 9.93 23.26 -24.97
CA TYR A 841 10.40 22.13 -24.16
C TYR A 841 11.24 21.14 -24.97
N VAL A 842 10.76 20.72 -26.15
CA VAL A 842 11.49 19.82 -27.06
C VAL A 842 12.85 20.40 -27.44
N ASN A 843 12.92 21.70 -27.70
CA ASN A 843 14.15 22.39 -28.11
C ASN A 843 15.01 22.90 -26.95
N LYS A 844 14.59 22.68 -25.69
CA LYS A 844 15.25 23.21 -24.49
C LYS A 844 15.54 24.72 -24.57
N ASN A 845 14.62 25.48 -25.16
CA ASN A 845 14.78 26.91 -25.39
C ASN A 845 13.42 27.60 -25.26
N ILE A 846 13.28 28.63 -24.42
CA ILE A 846 12.00 29.35 -24.18
C ILE A 846 11.82 30.51 -25.18
N SER A 847 12.41 30.43 -26.37
CA SER A 847 12.40 31.57 -27.31
C SER A 847 11.03 31.81 -27.95
N VAL A 848 10.32 30.75 -28.36
CA VAL A 848 9.07 30.93 -29.11
C VAL A 848 7.92 31.26 -28.17
N LEU A 849 7.88 30.64 -27.00
CA LEU A 849 6.89 30.90 -25.96
C LEU A 849 7.01 32.33 -25.46
N ASN A 850 8.23 32.82 -25.18
CA ASN A 850 8.42 34.20 -24.76
C ASN A 850 7.95 35.19 -25.82
N VAL A 851 8.31 35.00 -27.09
CA VAL A 851 7.84 35.88 -28.18
C VAL A 851 6.32 35.78 -28.34
N CYS A 852 5.77 34.57 -28.34
CA CYS A 852 4.33 34.32 -28.42
C CYS A 852 3.57 35.09 -27.33
N PHE A 853 4.06 35.08 -26.10
CA PHE A 853 3.42 35.71 -24.95
C PHE A 853 3.70 37.23 -24.86
N GLN A 854 4.83 37.72 -25.39
CA GLN A 854 5.12 39.15 -25.57
C GLN A 854 4.20 39.79 -26.61
N ASP A 855 3.93 39.08 -27.71
CA ASP A 855 3.06 39.54 -28.79
C ASP A 855 1.57 39.28 -28.49
N LEU A 856 1.28 38.62 -27.37
CA LEU A 856 -0.05 38.55 -26.78
C LEU A 856 -0.31 39.88 -26.06
N ASP A 857 -1.44 40.53 -26.33
CA ASP A 857 -1.91 41.81 -25.76
C ASP A 857 -2.24 41.74 -24.26
N VAL A 858 -1.26 41.38 -23.43
CA VAL A 858 -1.35 41.34 -21.97
C VAL A 858 -0.24 42.21 -21.41
N GLN A 859 -0.56 43.13 -20.51
CA GLN A 859 0.48 43.85 -19.75
C GLN A 859 1.05 42.92 -18.68
N TRP A 860 2.31 42.50 -18.88
CA TRP A 860 3.03 41.65 -17.94
C TRP A 860 3.57 42.46 -16.78
N ASN A 861 3.14 42.15 -15.56
CA ASN A 861 3.96 42.49 -14.40
C ASN A 861 5.08 41.45 -14.31
N LEU A 862 6.26 41.82 -14.82
CA LEU A 862 7.52 41.11 -14.59
C LEU A 862 7.85 41.11 -13.10
N ILE A 863 7.17 40.28 -12.31
CA ILE A 863 7.73 39.80 -11.05
C ILE A 863 8.68 38.67 -11.47
N SER A 864 9.97 38.95 -11.34
CA SER A 864 11.09 38.07 -11.67
C SER A 864 10.86 36.64 -11.15
N LEU A 865 10.63 35.70 -12.07
CA LEU A 865 10.64 34.27 -11.79
C LEU A 865 12.01 33.70 -12.13
N SER A 866 12.91 33.74 -11.15
CA SER A 866 14.11 32.92 -11.09
C SER A 866 13.82 31.71 -10.20
N THR A 867 13.27 30.64 -10.78
CA THR A 867 13.24 29.30 -10.16
C THR A 867 13.25 28.25 -11.24
#